data_AF-A0A960K7D7-F1
#
_entry.id   AF-A0A960K7D7-F1
#
_cell.length_a   1.000
_cell.length_b   1.000
_cell.length_c   1.000
_cell.angle_alpha   90.00
_cell.angle_beta   90.00
_cell.angle_gamma   90.00
#
_symmetry.space_group_name_H-M   'P 1'
#
loop_
_entity.id
_entity.type
_entity.pdbx_description
1 polymer ?
#
loop_
_entity_poly.entity_id
_entity_poly.type
_entity_poly.pdbx_seq_one_letter_code
_entity_poly.pdbx_strand_id
1 'polypeptide(L)'
;MTYTVAAQSGDCLCTIARREGFSNCGTLRSQGANAGLLHRPLAIGDLVSIPQAWNGYYFPGIAMGRRHTFRWIWPVDPPQPVQVRIVRKAAAAPAAVVAAANLGISRFVPRSASAGGADDWVTHDHFDYSAPSNADPNTFSIEVVDPNATGNQVWVYLEALQPTYGMGGALTGHQRFTAGAQRRARTLWVAPRQLGPLAATDRFWSPELRLVVDNVDRALRPRQTLLVTDLFADDGSGTDIQILDQNIRAVYEYADCPNDRGEKCILAWNEVPLRRGRSVSIEARILRATPDGTANDNGLVHQQDVRRRIARNCRRFWAQEEITFTLDTLETIDPPCDMLTISEPTGADASGHVAGGDAPGQIAFTLTNHRFAADPVLHAVGPYNVPDGNTPAQTAGALRLLINELPNLTATVHQNAPENGQAQGSVDLVIACDNGHATITHLTGEDAQDSAQKAAVVVFNRNAVEDEQSASQVRKGGPAMRRQLFKSVATGPQRISVFVVREARGGLTTSSLAQLAGAGQGVDAAVRNCLSMQYQAMSDDLAHMAVTLPHEIGHALTDADHVPAERDIQTLMHPGQLFGGDWYDNKRISGPGLPDHDYDIISNAGAPVLGDMPPAHHIRITRVQTTMHALIAQNDSLTFTPR
;
A
#
# COMPACT_ATOMS: atom_id res chain seq x y z
N MET A 1 24.75 -45.67 -23.02
CA MET A 1 25.07 -44.35 -23.60
C MET A 1 23.81 -43.50 -23.61
N THR A 2 23.83 -42.31 -23.00
CA THR A 2 22.76 -41.32 -23.10
C THR A 2 22.84 -40.59 -24.44
N TYR A 3 21.71 -40.28 -25.05
CA TYR A 3 21.62 -39.39 -26.21
C TYR A 3 20.63 -38.26 -25.92
N THR A 4 20.60 -37.21 -26.72
CA THR A 4 19.71 -36.06 -26.52
C THR A 4 18.67 -35.95 -27.64
N VAL A 5 17.44 -35.63 -27.27
CA VAL A 5 16.34 -35.32 -28.19
C VAL A 5 15.93 -33.87 -27.99
N ALA A 6 15.79 -33.11 -29.07
CA ALA A 6 15.26 -31.75 -29.02
C ALA A 6 13.73 -31.79 -28.87
N ALA A 7 13.20 -31.06 -27.89
CA ALA A 7 11.77 -30.94 -27.68
C ALA A 7 11.09 -30.21 -28.84
N GLN A 8 9.92 -30.71 -29.24
CA GLN A 8 9.05 -30.09 -30.24
C GLN A 8 7.93 -29.27 -29.57
N SER A 9 7.19 -28.52 -30.36
CA SER A 9 6.02 -27.79 -29.87
C SER A 9 5.00 -28.75 -29.25
N GLY A 10 4.53 -28.47 -28.04
CA GLY A 10 3.58 -29.33 -27.30
C GLY A 10 4.22 -30.50 -26.54
N ASP A 11 5.53 -30.72 -26.68
CA ASP A 11 6.21 -31.80 -25.96
C ASP A 11 6.27 -31.53 -24.45
N CYS A 12 6.26 -32.63 -23.70
CA CYS A 12 6.70 -32.69 -22.32
C CYS A 12 7.55 -33.93 -22.10
N LEU A 13 8.15 -34.08 -20.92
CA LEU A 13 8.98 -35.25 -20.63
C LEU A 13 8.21 -36.57 -20.79
N CYS A 14 6.89 -36.61 -20.55
CA CYS A 14 6.12 -37.84 -20.70
C CYS A 14 5.77 -38.16 -22.16
N THR A 15 5.52 -37.14 -23.00
CA THR A 15 5.29 -37.38 -24.44
C THR A 15 6.58 -37.83 -25.11
N ILE A 16 7.70 -37.20 -24.76
CA ILE A 16 9.04 -37.60 -25.21
C ILE A 16 9.37 -39.01 -24.70
N ALA A 17 9.19 -39.29 -23.41
CA ALA A 17 9.43 -40.62 -22.85
C ALA A 17 8.67 -41.72 -23.60
N ARG A 18 7.37 -41.52 -23.85
CA ARG A 18 6.56 -42.49 -24.61
C ARG A 18 7.06 -42.66 -26.04
N ARG A 19 7.39 -41.56 -26.73
CA ARG A 19 7.95 -41.57 -28.10
C ARG A 19 9.29 -42.33 -28.16
N GLU A 20 10.10 -42.21 -27.12
CA GLU A 20 11.39 -42.91 -26.98
C GLU A 20 11.25 -44.32 -26.36
N GLY A 21 10.03 -44.85 -26.23
CA GLY A 21 9.77 -46.25 -25.84
C GLY A 21 9.70 -46.52 -24.33
N PHE A 22 9.60 -45.49 -23.49
CA PHE A 22 9.38 -45.64 -22.05
C PHE A 22 7.88 -45.66 -21.71
N SER A 23 7.50 -46.45 -20.70
CA SER A 23 6.12 -46.49 -20.19
C SER A 23 5.70 -45.20 -19.49
N ASN A 24 6.66 -44.50 -18.85
CA ASN A 24 6.45 -43.23 -18.18
C ASN A 24 7.69 -42.33 -18.25
N CYS A 25 7.52 -41.08 -17.82
CA CYS A 25 8.57 -40.07 -17.74
C CYS A 25 9.51 -40.22 -16.53
N GLY A 26 9.29 -41.18 -15.63
CA GLY A 26 10.07 -41.33 -14.40
C GLY A 26 11.57 -41.48 -14.66
N THR A 27 11.94 -42.26 -15.67
CA THR A 27 13.34 -42.48 -16.06
C THR A 27 14.01 -41.22 -16.63
N LEU A 28 13.26 -40.37 -17.34
CA LEU A 28 13.76 -39.08 -17.83
C LEU A 28 13.89 -38.08 -16.67
N ARG A 29 12.95 -38.08 -15.73
CA ARG A 29 12.96 -37.17 -14.56
C ARG A 29 14.11 -37.44 -13.59
N SER A 30 14.61 -38.67 -13.53
CA SER A 30 15.76 -39.03 -12.68
C SER A 30 17.12 -38.68 -13.29
N GLN A 31 17.18 -38.26 -14.56
CA GLN A 31 18.42 -37.80 -15.18
C GLN A 31 18.77 -36.40 -14.66
N GLY A 32 19.93 -36.26 -14.02
CA GLY A 32 20.41 -34.95 -13.53
C GLY A 32 20.48 -33.87 -14.62
N ALA A 33 20.79 -34.26 -15.85
CA ALA A 33 20.80 -33.37 -17.02
C ALA A 33 19.42 -32.76 -17.34
N ASN A 34 18.32 -33.42 -16.95
CA ASN A 34 16.96 -32.94 -17.18
C ASN A 34 16.40 -32.14 -15.99
N ALA A 35 17.17 -31.92 -14.91
CA ALA A 35 16.67 -31.28 -13.68
C ALA A 35 16.09 -29.88 -13.94
N GLY A 36 16.72 -29.09 -14.83
CA GLY A 36 16.24 -27.75 -15.22
C GLY A 36 14.95 -27.74 -16.04
N LEU A 37 14.45 -28.90 -16.47
CA LEU A 37 13.25 -29.06 -17.30
C LEU A 37 12.02 -29.52 -16.51
N LEU A 38 12.18 -29.88 -15.23
CA LEU A 38 11.12 -30.51 -14.42
C LEU A 38 10.01 -29.55 -13.98
N HIS A 39 10.27 -28.24 -13.99
CA HIS A 39 9.44 -27.23 -13.33
C HIS A 39 8.95 -26.11 -14.26
N ARG A 40 9.01 -26.34 -15.58
CA ARG A 40 8.52 -25.42 -16.60
C ARG A 40 7.99 -26.20 -17.82
N PRO A 41 7.17 -25.59 -18.68
CA PRO A 41 6.92 -26.11 -20.02
C PRO A 41 8.23 -26.30 -20.79
N LEU A 42 8.31 -27.34 -21.64
CA LEU A 42 9.43 -27.47 -22.57
C LEU A 42 9.29 -26.42 -23.68
N ALA A 43 10.39 -25.72 -23.96
CA ALA A 43 10.52 -24.84 -25.10
C ALA A 43 11.00 -25.65 -26.32
N ILE A 44 10.64 -25.18 -27.50
CA ILE A 44 11.14 -25.77 -28.75
C ILE A 44 12.68 -25.72 -28.74
N GLY A 45 13.32 -26.87 -28.96
CA GLY A 45 14.77 -26.99 -28.97
C GLY A 45 15.40 -27.32 -27.62
N ASP A 46 14.64 -27.40 -26.52
CA ASP A 46 15.17 -27.92 -25.25
C ASP A 46 15.76 -29.32 -25.44
N LEU A 47 17.00 -29.51 -25.01
CA LEU A 47 17.69 -30.79 -25.13
C LEU A 47 17.34 -31.69 -23.95
N VAL A 48 16.57 -32.75 -24.22
CA VAL A 48 16.19 -33.75 -23.24
C VAL A 48 17.15 -34.93 -23.33
N SER A 49 17.83 -35.24 -22.24
CA SER A 49 18.70 -36.41 -22.12
C SER A 49 17.85 -37.67 -21.98
N ILE A 50 18.04 -38.60 -22.91
CA ILE A 50 17.38 -39.90 -22.97
C ILE A 50 18.40 -40.97 -22.54
N PRO A 51 18.16 -41.68 -21.43
CA PRO A 51 18.97 -42.82 -21.07
C PRO A 51 18.74 -43.94 -22.09
N GLN A 52 19.76 -44.77 -22.33
CA GLN A 52 19.61 -45.91 -23.24
C GLN A 52 18.49 -46.82 -22.72
N ALA A 53 17.42 -47.02 -23.50
CA ALA A 53 16.46 -48.07 -23.23
C ALA A 53 17.21 -49.42 -23.24
N TRP A 54 17.15 -50.16 -22.15
CA TRP A 54 17.73 -51.50 -22.10
C TRP A 54 16.94 -52.41 -23.04
N ASN A 55 17.44 -52.59 -24.27
CA ASN A 55 16.94 -53.56 -25.25
C ASN A 55 17.33 -54.99 -24.86
N GLY A 56 17.01 -55.40 -23.63
CA GLY A 56 17.32 -56.72 -23.09
C GLY A 56 16.07 -57.37 -22.50
N TYR A 57 15.06 -57.66 -23.34
CA TYR A 57 14.02 -58.61 -22.92
C TYR A 57 14.59 -60.03 -22.99
N TYR A 58 15.09 -60.53 -21.86
CA TYR A 58 15.31 -61.96 -21.67
C TYR A 58 13.96 -62.55 -21.22
N PHE A 59 13.25 -63.23 -22.13
CA PHE A 59 12.08 -64.02 -21.77
C PHE A 59 12.54 -65.43 -21.37
N PRO A 60 12.59 -65.80 -20.09
CA PRO A 60 12.90 -67.17 -19.72
C PRO A 60 11.76 -68.08 -20.19
N GLY A 61 12.06 -69.01 -21.10
CA GLY A 61 11.16 -70.10 -21.51
C GLY A 61 10.60 -70.06 -22.93
N ILE A 62 10.94 -69.07 -23.77
CA ILE A 62 10.52 -69.07 -25.18
C ILE A 62 11.67 -69.57 -26.06
N ALA A 63 11.49 -70.74 -26.69
CA ALA A 63 12.47 -71.28 -27.64
C ALA A 63 12.64 -70.30 -28.82
N MET A 64 13.85 -69.77 -28.98
CA MET A 64 14.22 -68.83 -30.03
C MET A 64 14.31 -69.55 -31.39
N GLY A 65 13.16 -69.83 -32.00
CA GLY A 65 13.06 -70.44 -33.34
C GLY A 65 12.40 -69.53 -34.39
N ARG A 66 11.87 -68.36 -34.00
CA ARG A 66 11.29 -67.38 -34.93
C ARG A 66 11.81 -65.99 -34.61
N ARG A 67 12.22 -65.27 -35.65
CA ARG A 67 12.61 -63.86 -35.57
C ARG A 67 11.34 -63.06 -35.27
N HIS A 68 11.11 -62.73 -34.01
CA HIS A 68 10.02 -61.84 -33.63
C HIS A 68 10.42 -60.40 -33.96
N THR A 69 9.88 -59.86 -35.05
CA THR A 69 9.90 -58.41 -35.31
C THR A 69 8.83 -57.76 -34.45
N PHE A 70 9.25 -57.16 -33.34
CA PHE A 70 8.42 -56.22 -32.60
C PHE A 70 8.34 -54.93 -33.41
N ARG A 71 7.18 -54.68 -34.01
CA ARG A 71 6.89 -53.39 -34.63
C ARG A 71 6.28 -52.51 -33.55
N TRP A 72 7.05 -51.53 -33.09
CA TRP A 72 6.49 -50.44 -32.29
C TRP A 72 5.38 -49.77 -33.11
N ILE A 73 4.15 -49.81 -32.63
CA ILE A 73 3.04 -49.10 -33.24
C ILE A 73 3.16 -47.63 -32.79
N TRP A 74 3.84 -46.83 -33.60
CA TRP A 74 3.76 -45.36 -33.62
C TRP A 74 3.35 -44.96 -35.05
N PRO A 75 2.54 -43.90 -35.23
CA PRO A 75 2.65 -42.64 -34.52
C PRO A 75 1.51 -42.41 -33.52
N VAL A 76 1.85 -42.03 -32.29
CA VAL A 76 1.06 -40.98 -31.65
C VAL A 76 1.55 -39.72 -32.32
N ASP A 77 0.66 -39.02 -33.01
CA ASP A 77 0.97 -37.72 -33.58
C ASP A 77 1.61 -36.84 -32.49
N PRO A 78 2.60 -36.01 -32.85
CA PRO A 78 3.18 -35.09 -31.88
C PRO A 78 2.04 -34.25 -31.27
N PRO A 79 1.98 -34.14 -29.93
CA PRO A 79 0.92 -33.41 -29.27
C PRO A 79 0.85 -31.98 -29.81
N GLN A 80 -0.35 -31.55 -30.15
CA GLN A 80 -0.56 -30.19 -30.62
C GLN A 80 -0.30 -29.20 -29.47
N PRO A 81 0.19 -27.98 -29.76
CA PRO A 81 0.54 -27.02 -28.72
C PRO A 81 -0.64 -26.67 -27.84
N VAL A 82 -0.42 -26.71 -26.53
CA VAL A 82 -1.40 -26.31 -25.52
C VAL A 82 -1.14 -24.89 -25.07
N GLN A 83 -2.22 -24.13 -24.83
CA GLN A 83 -2.14 -22.78 -24.30
C GLN A 83 -2.97 -22.66 -23.03
N VAL A 84 -2.44 -21.91 -22.06
CA VAL A 84 -3.19 -21.43 -20.90
C VAL A 84 -3.05 -19.92 -20.83
N ARG A 85 -4.13 -19.21 -20.54
CA ARG A 85 -4.15 -17.75 -20.42
C ARG A 85 -5.01 -17.33 -19.25
N ILE A 86 -4.54 -16.33 -18.51
CA ILE A 86 -5.39 -15.56 -17.61
C ILE A 86 -6.08 -14.49 -18.44
N VAL A 87 -7.41 -14.44 -18.36
CA VAL A 87 -8.25 -13.63 -19.24
C VAL A 87 -9.36 -12.92 -18.50
N ARG A 88 -9.98 -11.94 -19.16
CA ARG A 88 -11.28 -11.38 -18.78
C ARG A 88 -12.32 -11.73 -19.82
N LYS A 89 -13.50 -12.11 -19.36
CA LYS A 89 -14.68 -12.34 -20.20
C LYS A 89 -15.34 -11.00 -20.50
N ALA A 90 -15.79 -10.81 -21.73
CA ALA A 90 -16.47 -9.58 -22.14
C ALA A 90 -17.95 -9.84 -22.44
N ALA A 91 -18.81 -8.85 -22.17
CA ALA A 91 -20.24 -8.93 -22.45
C ALA A 91 -20.57 -9.08 -23.95
N ALA A 92 -19.71 -8.52 -24.82
CA ALA A 92 -20.01 -8.33 -26.25
C ALA A 92 -20.04 -9.63 -27.08
N ALA A 93 -19.42 -10.71 -26.59
CA ALA A 93 -19.57 -12.05 -27.17
C ALA A 93 -19.14 -13.12 -26.16
N PRO A 94 -19.92 -14.20 -25.96
CA PRO A 94 -19.57 -15.32 -25.07
C PRO A 94 -18.28 -16.07 -25.43
N ALA A 95 -17.58 -15.67 -26.50
CA ALA A 95 -16.29 -16.22 -26.94
C ALA A 95 -15.14 -15.17 -26.93
N ALA A 96 -15.47 -13.89 -26.73
CA ALA A 96 -14.49 -12.82 -26.74
C ALA A 96 -13.86 -12.68 -25.35
N VAL A 97 -12.57 -13.00 -25.28
CA VAL A 97 -11.75 -12.87 -24.07
C VAL A 97 -10.57 -11.95 -24.35
N VAL A 98 -10.21 -11.14 -23.35
CA VAL A 98 -9.02 -10.28 -23.40
C VAL A 98 -7.98 -10.87 -22.45
N ALA A 99 -6.77 -11.12 -22.94
CA ALA A 99 -5.66 -11.56 -22.10
C ALA A 99 -5.35 -10.50 -21.04
N ALA A 100 -5.21 -10.92 -19.79
CA ALA A 100 -4.85 -10.01 -18.71
C ALA A 100 -3.36 -9.67 -18.80
N ALA A 101 -3.03 -8.39 -18.97
CA ALA A 101 -1.65 -7.91 -18.89
C ALA A 101 -1.17 -7.77 -17.43
N ASN A 102 -2.11 -7.55 -16.51
CA ASN A 102 -1.90 -7.43 -15.08
C ASN A 102 -3.20 -7.76 -14.32
N LEU A 103 -3.10 -8.01 -13.02
CA LEU A 103 -4.24 -8.30 -12.14
C LEU A 103 -4.26 -7.36 -10.93
N GLY A 104 -5.45 -6.96 -10.47
CA GLY A 104 -5.59 -6.25 -9.19
C GLY A 104 -6.15 -7.14 -8.10
N ILE A 105 -6.04 -6.67 -6.85
CA ILE A 105 -6.72 -7.30 -5.70
C ILE A 105 -8.18 -6.83 -5.68
N SER A 106 -9.12 -7.75 -5.48
CA SER A 106 -10.56 -7.45 -5.44
C SER A 106 -10.89 -6.46 -4.34
N ARG A 107 -11.70 -5.44 -4.65
CA ARG A 107 -12.28 -4.45 -3.70
C ARG A 107 -13.61 -4.90 -3.10
N PHE A 108 -14.14 -6.02 -3.59
CA PHE A 108 -15.48 -6.50 -3.26
C PHE A 108 -15.38 -7.62 -2.25
N VAL A 109 -16.15 -7.52 -1.16
CA VAL A 109 -16.30 -8.60 -0.18
C VAL A 109 -16.98 -9.78 -0.88
N PRO A 110 -16.44 -11.00 -0.81
CA PRO A 110 -17.01 -12.20 -1.43
C PRO A 110 -18.35 -12.69 -0.84
N ARG A 111 -19.32 -11.81 -0.58
CA ARG A 111 -20.62 -12.14 0.06
C ARG A 111 -21.46 -13.09 -0.80
N SER A 112 -22.39 -13.78 -0.14
CA SER A 112 -23.29 -14.76 -0.76
C SER A 112 -24.25 -14.10 -1.76
N ALA A 113 -24.67 -14.86 -2.76
CA ALA A 113 -25.51 -14.47 -3.90
C ALA A 113 -26.97 -14.05 -3.56
N SER A 114 -27.21 -13.52 -2.35
CA SER A 114 -28.54 -13.34 -1.76
C SER A 114 -28.78 -11.94 -1.18
N ALA A 115 -27.84 -11.02 -1.30
CA ALA A 115 -28.00 -9.63 -0.87
C ALA A 115 -27.83 -8.73 -2.10
N GLY A 116 -28.95 -8.31 -2.70
CA GLY A 116 -28.94 -7.50 -3.91
C GLY A 116 -28.06 -6.25 -3.75
N GLY A 117 -27.05 -6.13 -4.61
CA GLY A 117 -26.08 -5.04 -4.61
C GLY A 117 -24.88 -5.36 -5.51
N ALA A 118 -23.97 -4.39 -5.69
CA ALA A 118 -22.76 -4.54 -6.51
C ALA A 118 -21.80 -5.68 -6.06
N ASP A 119 -22.13 -6.38 -4.97
CA ASP A 119 -21.40 -7.51 -4.40
C ASP A 119 -21.90 -8.89 -4.88
N ASP A 120 -22.86 -8.93 -5.81
CA ASP A 120 -23.40 -10.18 -6.37
C ASP A 120 -22.36 -10.92 -7.21
N TRP A 121 -21.60 -11.81 -6.56
CA TRP A 121 -20.64 -12.69 -7.20
C TRP A 121 -21.24 -14.07 -7.48
N VAL A 122 -21.21 -14.48 -8.75
CA VAL A 122 -21.72 -15.78 -9.20
C VAL A 122 -20.97 -16.95 -8.57
N THR A 123 -21.68 -18.05 -8.39
CA THR A 123 -21.11 -19.26 -7.79
C THR A 123 -20.07 -19.90 -8.70
N HIS A 124 -19.22 -20.73 -8.11
CA HIS A 124 -18.17 -21.48 -8.80
C HIS A 124 -18.67 -22.48 -9.85
N ASP A 125 -19.99 -22.67 -9.98
CA ASP A 125 -20.60 -23.49 -11.01
C ASP A 125 -21.06 -22.65 -12.23
N HIS A 126 -20.90 -21.32 -12.18
CA HIS A 126 -21.17 -20.42 -13.31
C HIS A 126 -19.90 -20.19 -14.14
N PHE A 127 -19.89 -20.71 -15.36
CA PHE A 127 -18.72 -20.69 -16.23
C PHE A 127 -18.81 -19.67 -17.38
N ASP A 128 -19.97 -19.08 -17.61
CA ASP A 128 -20.14 -18.04 -18.64
C ASP A 128 -19.80 -16.65 -18.07
N TYR A 129 -19.87 -15.61 -18.91
CA TYR A 129 -19.81 -14.21 -18.48
C TYR A 129 -20.91 -13.90 -17.46
N SER A 130 -20.59 -13.07 -16.47
CA SER A 130 -21.56 -12.53 -15.51
C SER A 130 -21.36 -11.02 -15.35
N ALA A 131 -22.38 -10.23 -15.71
CA ALA A 131 -22.32 -8.78 -15.54
C ALA A 131 -22.15 -8.35 -14.07
N PRO A 132 -22.88 -8.92 -13.09
CA PRO A 132 -22.67 -8.62 -11.67
C PRO A 132 -21.23 -8.88 -11.19
N SER A 133 -20.62 -9.95 -11.67
CA SER A 133 -19.29 -10.36 -11.23
C SER A 133 -18.18 -9.57 -11.93
N ASN A 134 -18.40 -9.12 -13.16
CA ASN A 134 -17.55 -8.17 -13.88
C ASN A 134 -17.74 -6.71 -13.45
N ALA A 135 -18.72 -6.41 -12.59
CA ALA A 135 -18.80 -5.11 -11.93
C ALA A 135 -17.55 -4.84 -11.07
N ASP A 136 -16.90 -5.90 -10.56
CA ASP A 136 -15.55 -5.80 -10.03
C ASP A 136 -14.53 -5.77 -11.19
N PRO A 137 -13.82 -4.65 -11.38
CA PRO A 137 -12.80 -4.55 -12.40
C PRO A 137 -11.53 -5.34 -12.01
N ASN A 138 -11.54 -6.25 -11.04
CA ASN A 138 -10.45 -7.17 -10.72
C ASN A 138 -10.80 -8.65 -10.97
N THR A 139 -12.04 -8.94 -11.36
CA THR A 139 -12.47 -10.30 -11.71
C THR A 139 -11.74 -10.79 -12.97
N PHE A 140 -11.36 -12.07 -12.98
CA PHE A 140 -10.70 -12.72 -14.11
C PHE A 140 -11.15 -14.18 -14.27
N SER A 141 -10.67 -14.86 -15.30
CA SER A 141 -10.88 -16.29 -15.55
C SER A 141 -9.62 -16.89 -16.19
N ILE A 142 -9.62 -18.21 -16.31
CA ILE A 142 -8.60 -18.98 -16.99
C ILE A 142 -9.21 -19.57 -18.25
N GLU A 143 -8.52 -19.38 -19.36
CA GLU A 143 -8.79 -20.09 -20.60
C GLU A 143 -7.68 -21.11 -20.83
N VAL A 144 -8.08 -22.32 -21.19
CA VAL A 144 -7.20 -23.37 -21.70
C VAL A 144 -7.62 -23.70 -23.12
N VAL A 145 -6.66 -23.79 -24.02
CA VAL A 145 -6.84 -24.34 -25.36
C VAL A 145 -6.02 -25.61 -25.45
N ASP A 146 -6.67 -26.77 -25.38
CA ASP A 146 -6.01 -28.07 -25.43
C ASP A 146 -6.68 -28.98 -26.47
N PRO A 147 -6.15 -29.01 -27.71
CA PRO A 147 -6.63 -29.90 -28.77
C PRO A 147 -6.40 -31.40 -28.49
N ASN A 148 -5.63 -31.74 -27.45
CA ASN A 148 -5.34 -33.13 -27.10
C ASN A 148 -6.25 -33.63 -25.96
N ALA A 149 -7.11 -32.77 -25.38
CA ALA A 149 -8.00 -33.15 -24.30
C ALA A 149 -9.16 -34.02 -24.81
N THR A 150 -9.39 -35.16 -24.16
CA THR A 150 -10.41 -36.16 -24.57
C THR A 150 -11.75 -36.02 -23.85
N GLY A 151 -11.87 -35.07 -22.91
CA GLY A 151 -13.08 -34.80 -22.13
C GLY A 151 -13.54 -33.35 -22.22
N ASN A 152 -14.69 -33.05 -21.62
CA ASN A 152 -15.27 -31.69 -21.57
C ASN A 152 -14.74 -30.83 -20.41
N GLN A 153 -13.77 -31.35 -19.65
CA GLN A 153 -13.19 -30.70 -18.48
C GLN A 153 -11.69 -30.97 -18.42
N VAL A 154 -10.94 -29.93 -18.06
CA VAL A 154 -9.49 -29.98 -17.81
C VAL A 154 -9.18 -29.43 -16.41
N TRP A 155 -7.97 -29.67 -15.91
CA TRP A 155 -7.54 -29.21 -14.59
C TRP A 155 -6.37 -28.25 -14.70
N VAL A 156 -6.52 -27.09 -14.07
CA VAL A 156 -5.48 -26.05 -13.95
C VAL A 156 -5.35 -25.69 -12.48
N TYR A 157 -4.17 -25.23 -12.07
CA TYR A 157 -4.07 -24.46 -10.83
C TYR A 157 -3.51 -23.08 -11.09
N LEU A 158 -3.94 -22.15 -10.25
CA LEU A 158 -3.30 -20.87 -10.05
C LEU A 158 -2.40 -20.96 -8.84
N GLU A 159 -1.24 -20.32 -8.92
CA GLU A 159 -0.37 -20.09 -7.78
C GLU A 159 0.07 -18.62 -7.73
N ALA A 160 0.17 -18.06 -6.51
CA ALA A 160 0.92 -16.83 -6.31
C ALA A 160 2.41 -17.17 -6.21
N LEU A 161 3.26 -16.38 -6.86
CA LEU A 161 4.71 -16.54 -6.86
C LEU A 161 5.34 -15.59 -5.84
N GLN A 162 6.31 -16.12 -5.10
CA GLN A 162 7.10 -15.38 -4.13
C GLN A 162 8.08 -14.45 -4.86
N PRO A 163 8.10 -13.14 -4.55
CA PRO A 163 9.12 -12.24 -5.06
C PRO A 163 10.49 -12.58 -4.47
N THR A 164 11.54 -12.40 -5.28
CA THR A 164 12.93 -12.49 -4.83
C THR A 164 13.56 -11.11 -4.85
N TYR A 165 14.18 -10.70 -3.75
CA TYR A 165 14.79 -9.38 -3.61
C TYR A 165 16.31 -9.47 -3.66
N GLY A 166 16.94 -8.52 -4.35
CA GLY A 166 18.39 -8.33 -4.38
C GLY A 166 18.86 -7.44 -3.23
N MET A 167 20.12 -6.99 -3.31
CA MET A 167 20.65 -5.98 -2.38
C MET A 167 19.82 -4.69 -2.46
N GLY A 168 19.55 -4.08 -1.31
CA GLY A 168 18.73 -2.86 -1.23
C GLY A 168 17.23 -3.05 -1.44
N GLY A 169 16.73 -4.30 -1.42
CA GLY A 169 15.29 -4.58 -1.50
C GLY A 169 14.68 -4.48 -2.90
N ALA A 170 15.50 -4.33 -3.95
CA ALA A 170 15.02 -4.31 -5.33
C ALA A 170 14.49 -5.68 -5.75
N LEU A 171 13.33 -5.72 -6.44
CA LEU A 171 12.79 -6.95 -6.99
C LEU A 171 13.68 -7.48 -8.12
N THR A 172 14.11 -8.73 -8.01
CA THR A 172 15.02 -9.40 -8.97
C THR A 172 14.37 -10.55 -9.72
N GLY A 173 13.22 -11.05 -9.27
CA GLY A 173 12.53 -12.15 -9.91
C GLY A 173 11.43 -12.74 -9.04
N HIS A 174 10.97 -13.92 -9.44
CA HIS A 174 9.90 -14.65 -8.78
C HIS A 174 10.20 -16.14 -8.75
N GLN A 175 9.83 -16.78 -7.65
CA GLN A 175 9.95 -18.23 -7.49
C GLN A 175 8.67 -18.81 -6.89
N ARG A 176 8.53 -20.13 -6.96
CA ARG A 176 7.43 -20.81 -6.27
C ARG A 176 7.70 -20.75 -4.77
N PHE A 177 6.65 -20.56 -3.97
CA PHE A 177 6.77 -20.77 -2.53
C PHE A 177 7.25 -22.20 -2.24
N THR A 178 8.07 -22.35 -1.20
CA THR A 178 8.54 -23.66 -0.74
C THR A 178 7.36 -24.60 -0.50
N ALA A 179 7.52 -25.88 -0.87
CA ALA A 179 6.49 -26.88 -0.68
C ALA A 179 6.05 -26.97 0.79
N GLY A 180 4.73 -27.05 1.03
CA GLY A 180 4.16 -27.08 2.38
C GLY A 180 2.91 -26.22 2.52
N ALA A 181 2.62 -25.78 3.75
CA ALA A 181 1.43 -24.99 4.07
C ALA A 181 1.37 -23.66 3.30
N GLN A 182 2.49 -22.93 3.20
CA GLN A 182 2.53 -21.61 2.56
C GLN A 182 2.20 -21.65 1.07
N ARG A 183 2.74 -22.64 0.33
CA ARG A 183 2.40 -22.85 -1.07
C ARG A 183 0.95 -23.32 -1.23
N ARG A 184 0.47 -24.24 -0.38
CA ARG A 184 -0.92 -24.73 -0.43
C ARG A 184 -1.94 -23.62 -0.22
N ALA A 185 -1.70 -22.71 0.72
CA ALA A 185 -2.57 -21.56 0.98
C ALA A 185 -2.68 -20.61 -0.23
N ARG A 186 -1.59 -20.51 -1.01
CA ARG A 186 -1.46 -19.64 -2.20
C ARG A 186 -1.61 -20.40 -3.52
N THR A 187 -2.31 -21.53 -3.49
CA THR A 187 -2.66 -22.32 -4.69
C THR A 187 -4.17 -22.49 -4.76
N LEU A 188 -4.75 -22.31 -5.95
CA LEU A 188 -6.15 -22.58 -6.22
C LEU A 188 -6.27 -23.56 -7.40
N TRP A 189 -6.85 -24.73 -7.14
CA TRP A 189 -7.20 -25.68 -8.19
C TRP A 189 -8.55 -25.32 -8.80
N VAL A 190 -8.60 -25.33 -10.12
CA VAL A 190 -9.76 -24.95 -10.91
C VAL A 190 -9.95 -25.99 -12.00
N ALA A 191 -11.22 -26.25 -12.35
CA ALA A 191 -11.56 -27.27 -13.32
C ALA A 191 -12.30 -26.65 -14.53
N PRO A 192 -11.59 -25.95 -15.43
CA PRO A 192 -12.19 -25.36 -16.63
C PRO A 192 -13.01 -26.35 -17.46
N ARG A 193 -14.12 -25.89 -18.03
CA ARG A 193 -15.05 -26.71 -18.83
C ARG A 193 -15.30 -26.13 -20.21
N GLN A 194 -15.63 -26.99 -21.16
CA GLN A 194 -16.17 -26.55 -22.44
C GLN A 194 -17.58 -26.00 -22.25
N LEU A 195 -17.85 -24.83 -22.81
CA LEU A 195 -19.20 -24.27 -22.88
C LEU A 195 -19.86 -24.72 -24.19
N GLY A 196 -21.18 -24.97 -24.17
CA GLY A 196 -21.94 -25.49 -25.32
C GLY A 196 -21.63 -24.83 -26.68
N PRO A 197 -21.56 -23.48 -26.81
CA PRO A 197 -21.20 -22.82 -28.07
C PRO A 197 -19.69 -22.81 -28.39
N LEU A 198 -18.82 -23.26 -27.47
CA LEU A 198 -17.36 -23.31 -27.60
C LEU A 198 -16.80 -24.74 -27.72
N ALA A 199 -17.64 -25.77 -27.56
CA ALA A 199 -17.25 -27.18 -27.57
C ALA A 199 -16.53 -27.61 -28.87
N ALA A 200 -16.75 -26.88 -29.97
CA ALA A 200 -16.11 -27.15 -31.27
C ALA A 200 -14.68 -26.56 -31.42
N THR A 201 -14.11 -25.94 -30.37
CA THR A 201 -12.85 -25.17 -30.47
C THR A 201 -11.73 -25.62 -29.52
N ASP A 202 -11.89 -26.76 -28.83
CA ASP A 202 -10.91 -27.27 -27.85
C ASP A 202 -10.62 -26.28 -26.70
N ARG A 203 -11.57 -25.38 -26.42
CA ARG A 203 -11.44 -24.32 -25.41
C ARG A 203 -12.21 -24.65 -24.14
N PHE A 204 -11.55 -24.45 -23.01
CA PHE A 204 -12.08 -24.69 -21.68
C PHE A 204 -11.95 -23.44 -20.83
N TRP A 205 -13.03 -23.04 -20.17
CA TRP A 205 -13.07 -21.83 -19.36
C TRP A 205 -13.30 -22.16 -17.90
N SER A 206 -12.62 -21.45 -17.01
CA SER A 206 -12.94 -21.48 -15.59
C SER A 206 -14.19 -20.66 -15.25
N PRO A 207 -14.75 -20.84 -14.05
CA PRO A 207 -15.58 -19.83 -13.42
C PRO A 207 -14.80 -18.52 -13.25
N GLU A 208 -15.50 -17.46 -12.90
CA GLU A 208 -14.89 -16.18 -12.56
C GLU A 208 -14.22 -16.22 -11.19
N LEU A 209 -13.01 -15.67 -11.11
CA LEU A 209 -12.05 -15.77 -10.01
C LEU A 209 -11.63 -14.36 -9.55
N ARG A 210 -11.17 -14.27 -8.30
CA ARG A 210 -10.68 -13.02 -7.68
C ARG A 210 -9.42 -13.25 -6.85
N LEU A 211 -8.59 -12.22 -6.72
CA LEU A 211 -7.45 -12.21 -5.80
C LEU A 211 -7.86 -11.54 -4.48
N VAL A 212 -7.43 -12.12 -3.35
CA VAL A 212 -7.75 -11.65 -1.99
C VAL A 212 -6.50 -11.64 -1.13
N VAL A 213 -6.48 -10.80 -0.10
CA VAL A 213 -5.27 -10.51 0.71
C VAL A 213 -5.29 -11.11 2.12
N ASP A 214 -6.40 -11.74 2.52
CA ASP A 214 -6.54 -12.39 3.81
C ASP A 214 -7.34 -13.71 3.71
N ASN A 215 -7.29 -14.46 4.81
CA ASN A 215 -7.91 -15.78 4.90
C ASN A 215 -9.43 -15.73 5.07
N VAL A 216 -10.01 -14.61 5.48
CA VAL A 216 -11.45 -14.52 5.72
C VAL A 216 -12.19 -14.39 4.39
N ASP A 217 -11.75 -13.48 3.53
CA ASP A 217 -12.22 -13.39 2.15
C ASP A 217 -11.99 -14.71 1.39
N ARG A 218 -10.84 -15.35 1.64
CA ARG A 218 -10.53 -16.67 1.08
C ARG A 218 -11.52 -17.74 1.52
N ALA A 219 -11.90 -17.75 2.81
CA ALA A 219 -12.80 -18.73 3.41
C ALA A 219 -14.26 -18.58 2.94
N LEU A 220 -14.69 -17.36 2.57
CA LEU A 220 -16.03 -17.11 2.03
C LEU A 220 -16.25 -17.79 0.67
N ARG A 221 -15.22 -17.83 -0.20
CA ARG A 221 -15.31 -18.39 -1.57
C ARG A 221 -14.07 -19.21 -1.95
N PRO A 222 -13.78 -20.33 -1.25
CA PRO A 222 -12.52 -21.07 -1.36
C PRO A 222 -12.30 -21.77 -2.72
N ARG A 223 -13.30 -21.80 -3.60
CA ARG A 223 -13.18 -22.36 -4.95
C ARG A 223 -12.95 -21.30 -6.04
N GLN A 224 -13.01 -20.01 -5.69
CA GLN A 224 -12.92 -18.91 -6.66
C GLN A 224 -11.94 -17.80 -6.27
N THR A 225 -11.45 -17.76 -5.03
CA THR A 225 -10.48 -16.76 -4.58
C THR A 225 -9.05 -17.31 -4.58
N LEU A 226 -8.04 -16.52 -4.92
CA LEU A 226 -6.64 -16.88 -4.68
C LEU A 226 -6.08 -15.96 -3.61
N LEU A 227 -5.50 -16.55 -2.56
CA LEU A 227 -4.84 -15.78 -1.51
C LEU A 227 -3.49 -15.25 -2.00
N VAL A 228 -3.32 -13.94 -1.91
CA VAL A 228 -2.11 -13.18 -2.23
C VAL A 228 -1.83 -12.30 -1.02
N THR A 229 -1.06 -12.82 -0.07
CA THR A 229 -0.80 -12.14 1.21
C THR A 229 0.68 -12.15 1.54
N ASP A 230 1.11 -11.24 2.40
CA ASP A 230 2.48 -11.17 2.91
C ASP A 230 2.85 -12.42 3.75
N LEU A 231 4.14 -12.58 4.04
CA LEU A 231 4.67 -13.62 4.95
C LEU A 231 5.23 -13.02 6.24
N PHE A 232 4.74 -11.84 6.61
CA PHE A 232 5.17 -11.17 7.82
C PHE A 232 4.48 -11.87 9.01
N ALA A 233 5.22 -12.61 9.83
CA ALA A 233 4.62 -13.34 10.96
C ALA A 233 4.36 -12.40 12.15
N ASP A 234 3.48 -12.85 13.05
CA ASP A 234 3.01 -12.05 14.20
C ASP A 234 4.13 -11.72 15.19
N ASP A 235 5.19 -12.52 15.26
CA ASP A 235 6.37 -12.28 16.11
C ASP A 235 7.44 -11.39 15.44
N GLY A 236 7.19 -10.91 14.21
CA GLY A 236 8.17 -10.17 13.43
C GLY A 236 9.29 -11.02 12.83
N SER A 237 9.25 -12.34 13.02
CA SER A 237 9.98 -13.28 12.19
C SER A 237 9.23 -13.45 10.87
N GLY A 238 9.93 -13.64 9.76
CA GLY A 238 9.27 -13.79 8.45
C GLY A 238 10.02 -13.07 7.35
N THR A 239 9.75 -13.51 6.14
CA THR A 239 10.29 -12.85 4.95
C THR A 239 9.44 -11.63 4.65
N ASP A 240 10.07 -10.46 4.56
CA ASP A 240 9.39 -9.25 4.09
C ASP A 240 8.97 -9.45 2.63
N ILE A 241 7.68 -9.76 2.43
CA ILE A 241 7.09 -9.98 1.11
C ILE A 241 6.04 -8.91 0.88
N GLN A 242 6.27 -8.09 -0.15
CA GLN A 242 5.28 -7.14 -0.63
C GLN A 242 4.16 -7.89 -1.36
N ILE A 243 2.91 -7.65 -0.96
CA ILE A 243 1.71 -8.24 -1.59
C ILE A 243 1.72 -7.97 -3.10
N LEU A 244 1.86 -6.71 -3.49
CA LEU A 244 1.81 -6.26 -4.89
C LEU A 244 3.07 -6.59 -5.70
N ASP A 245 4.13 -7.12 -5.06
CA ASP A 245 5.29 -7.62 -5.81
C ASP A 245 5.10 -9.06 -6.31
N GLN A 246 4.08 -9.78 -5.84
CA GLN A 246 3.82 -11.15 -6.30
C GLN A 246 3.36 -11.17 -7.76
N ASN A 247 3.60 -12.31 -8.43
CA ASN A 247 3.03 -12.62 -9.74
C ASN A 247 2.05 -13.77 -9.60
N ILE A 248 1.04 -13.83 -10.46
CA ILE A 248 0.09 -14.94 -10.51
C ILE A 248 0.40 -15.82 -11.71
N ARG A 249 0.53 -17.12 -11.48
CA ARG A 249 0.82 -18.10 -12.52
C ARG A 249 -0.34 -19.08 -12.64
N ALA A 250 -0.93 -19.18 -13.84
CA ALA A 250 -1.78 -20.30 -14.22
C ALA A 250 -0.91 -21.42 -14.80
N VAL A 251 -1.10 -22.65 -14.33
CA VAL A 251 -0.31 -23.81 -14.75
C VAL A 251 -1.22 -24.94 -15.19
N TYR A 252 -1.05 -25.37 -16.43
CA TYR A 252 -1.73 -26.53 -16.98
C TYR A 252 -0.82 -27.75 -16.96
N GLU A 253 -1.27 -28.81 -16.29
CA GLU A 253 -0.53 -30.05 -16.12
C GLU A 253 -1.13 -31.18 -16.97
N TYR A 254 -0.26 -32.04 -17.50
CA TYR A 254 -0.68 -33.20 -18.26
C TYR A 254 -1.46 -34.19 -17.38
N ALA A 255 -2.76 -34.33 -17.65
CA ALA A 255 -3.67 -35.10 -16.81
C ALA A 255 -3.23 -36.56 -16.64
N ASP A 256 -2.84 -37.20 -17.74
CA ASP A 256 -2.47 -38.62 -17.85
C ASP A 256 -0.98 -38.88 -17.68
N CYS A 257 -0.28 -38.02 -16.93
CA CYS A 257 1.13 -38.18 -16.62
C CYS A 257 1.34 -39.43 -15.74
N PRO A 258 1.91 -40.54 -16.27
CA PRO A 258 1.94 -41.83 -15.56
C PRO A 258 3.15 -41.93 -14.62
N ASN A 259 3.56 -40.82 -13.99
CA ASN A 259 4.71 -40.78 -13.10
C ASN A 259 4.35 -41.36 -11.72
N ASP A 260 5.10 -42.37 -11.29
CA ASP A 260 4.89 -43.09 -10.03
C ASP A 260 5.07 -42.21 -8.78
N ARG A 261 5.71 -41.05 -8.91
CA ARG A 261 5.87 -40.05 -7.83
C ARG A 261 4.70 -39.05 -7.74
N GLY A 262 3.70 -39.15 -8.62
CA GLY A 262 2.55 -38.24 -8.67
C GLY A 262 2.84 -36.84 -9.22
N GLU A 263 4.10 -36.52 -9.56
CA GLU A 263 4.45 -35.23 -10.15
C GLU A 263 4.09 -35.22 -11.65
N LYS A 264 3.31 -34.23 -12.07
CA LYS A 264 2.86 -34.12 -13.45
C LYS A 264 3.83 -33.31 -14.31
N CYS A 265 3.76 -33.50 -15.62
CA CYS A 265 4.43 -32.60 -16.56
C CYS A 265 3.63 -31.31 -16.68
N ILE A 266 4.33 -30.18 -16.68
CA ILE A 266 3.74 -28.88 -17.00
C ILE A 266 3.74 -28.76 -18.54
N LEU A 267 2.55 -28.58 -19.12
CA LEU A 267 2.39 -28.43 -20.57
C LEU A 267 2.42 -26.97 -20.99
N ALA A 268 1.82 -26.10 -20.19
CA ALA A 268 1.78 -24.67 -20.44
C ALA A 268 1.65 -23.91 -19.12
N TRP A 269 2.15 -22.68 -19.11
CA TRP A 269 1.90 -21.73 -18.04
C TRP A 269 1.67 -20.32 -18.58
N ASN A 270 1.03 -19.47 -17.78
CA ASN A 270 0.92 -18.05 -18.07
C ASN A 270 1.09 -17.28 -16.77
N GLU A 271 2.06 -16.38 -16.76
CA GLU A 271 2.37 -15.51 -15.65
C GLU A 271 1.88 -14.10 -15.93
N VAL A 272 1.19 -13.54 -14.95
CA VAL A 272 0.67 -12.17 -15.01
C VAL A 272 1.06 -11.45 -13.72
N PRO A 273 1.70 -10.28 -13.81
CA PRO A 273 2.06 -9.50 -12.64
C PRO A 273 0.83 -8.91 -11.97
N LEU A 274 0.92 -8.66 -10.67
CA LEU A 274 -0.03 -7.78 -10.01
C LEU A 274 0.19 -6.34 -10.47
N ARG A 275 -0.90 -5.58 -10.56
CA ARG A 275 -0.85 -4.15 -10.76
C ARG A 275 -0.15 -3.51 -9.56
N ARG A 276 0.86 -2.73 -9.88
CA ARG A 276 1.59 -1.89 -8.95
C ARG A 276 1.25 -0.48 -9.33
N GLY A 277 0.49 0.17 -8.48
CA GLY A 277 0.22 1.58 -8.58
C GLY A 277 1.43 2.32 -8.03
N ARG A 278 1.17 3.27 -7.13
CA ARG A 278 2.20 4.16 -6.60
C ARG A 278 2.79 3.62 -5.30
N SER A 279 3.98 4.10 -4.96
CA SER A 279 4.58 3.92 -3.64
C SER A 279 4.40 5.19 -2.84
N VAL A 280 3.99 5.04 -1.59
CA VAL A 280 3.91 6.11 -0.60
C VAL A 280 5.05 5.94 0.38
N SER A 281 5.88 6.98 0.47
CA SER A 281 6.95 7.07 1.46
C SER A 281 6.42 7.48 2.81
N ILE A 282 6.76 6.70 3.83
CA ILE A 282 6.46 6.99 5.24
C ILE A 282 7.79 7.23 5.97
N GLU A 283 7.79 8.26 6.81
CA GLU A 283 8.76 8.42 7.88
C GLU A 283 8.04 8.23 9.21
N ALA A 284 8.62 7.45 10.12
CA ALA A 284 8.08 7.26 11.45
C ALA A 284 9.10 7.69 12.51
N ARG A 285 8.64 8.53 13.44
CA ARG A 285 9.43 9.07 14.54
C ARG A 285 8.75 8.73 15.85
N ILE A 286 9.44 8.03 16.72
CA ILE A 286 8.91 7.58 18.00
C ILE A 286 9.41 8.51 19.08
N LEU A 287 8.52 9.21 19.76
CA LEU A 287 8.93 10.01 20.91
C LEU A 287 9.44 9.11 22.03
N ARG A 288 10.50 9.56 22.69
CA ARG A 288 11.05 8.90 23.87
C ARG A 288 10.18 9.15 25.10
N ALA A 289 10.00 8.13 25.92
CA ALA A 289 9.31 8.26 27.20
C ALA A 289 10.08 9.12 28.21
N THR A 290 11.42 9.04 28.18
CA THR A 290 12.35 9.79 29.03
C THR A 290 13.50 10.29 28.16
N PRO A 291 13.64 11.60 27.92
CA PRO A 291 14.69 12.15 27.07
C PRO A 291 16.09 11.78 27.58
N ASP A 292 16.98 11.32 26.72
CA ASP A 292 18.35 10.93 27.11
C ASP A 292 19.43 11.17 26.04
N GLY A 293 19.06 11.67 24.85
CA GLY A 293 19.99 11.98 23.77
C GLY A 293 20.64 10.78 23.09
N THR A 294 20.23 9.55 23.40
CA THR A 294 20.81 8.34 22.80
C THR A 294 20.04 7.89 21.57
N ALA A 295 20.69 7.22 20.60
CA ALA A 295 20.00 6.65 19.44
C ALA A 295 19.31 5.29 19.73
N ASN A 296 19.10 4.95 21.01
CA ASN A 296 18.56 3.66 21.41
C ASN A 296 17.04 3.55 21.19
N ASP A 297 16.55 2.30 21.06
CA ASP A 297 15.13 1.98 20.90
C ASP A 297 14.38 1.89 22.24
N ASN A 298 14.44 2.96 23.03
CA ASN A 298 13.66 3.13 24.28
C ASN A 298 12.49 4.12 24.10
N GLY A 299 11.95 4.15 22.88
CA GLY A 299 10.78 4.93 22.53
C GLY A 299 9.55 4.50 23.34
N LEU A 300 8.47 5.27 23.23
CA LEU A 300 7.16 4.90 23.78
C LEU A 300 6.65 3.53 23.27
N VAL A 301 7.11 3.13 22.09
CA VAL A 301 6.90 1.83 21.47
C VAL A 301 8.21 1.42 20.80
N HIS A 302 8.47 0.11 20.64
CA HIS A 302 9.65 -0.34 19.93
C HIS A 302 9.57 -0.03 18.43
N GLN A 303 10.70 0.34 17.84
CA GLN A 303 10.82 0.53 16.39
C GLN A 303 10.38 -0.71 15.62
N GLN A 304 10.66 -1.91 16.14
CA GLN A 304 10.21 -3.15 15.50
C GLN A 304 8.69 -3.15 15.33
N ASP A 305 7.91 -2.83 16.36
CA ASP A 305 6.44 -2.85 16.32
C ASP A 305 5.89 -1.88 15.28
N VAL A 306 6.45 -0.66 15.20
CA VAL A 306 6.09 0.32 14.17
C VAL A 306 6.37 -0.22 12.75
N ARG A 307 7.53 -0.84 12.55
CA ARG A 307 7.87 -1.48 11.28
C ARG A 307 6.86 -2.58 10.94
N ARG A 308 6.47 -3.42 11.92
CA ARG A 308 5.45 -4.46 11.73
C ARG A 308 4.11 -3.85 11.34
N ARG A 309 3.69 -2.77 12.00
CA ARG A 309 2.42 -2.07 11.75
C ARG A 309 2.32 -1.58 10.31
N ILE A 310 3.37 -0.92 9.82
CA ILE A 310 3.44 -0.40 8.45
C ILE A 310 3.51 -1.53 7.44
N ALA A 311 4.43 -2.49 7.65
CA ALA A 311 4.67 -3.60 6.72
C ALA A 311 3.48 -4.56 6.61
N ARG A 312 2.67 -4.72 7.66
CA ARG A 312 1.50 -5.60 7.64
C ARG A 312 0.22 -4.86 7.30
N ASN A 313 -0.14 -3.85 8.09
CA ASN A 313 -1.50 -3.31 8.06
C ASN A 313 -1.67 -2.36 6.87
N CYS A 314 -0.80 -1.36 6.73
CA CYS A 314 -0.90 -0.41 5.62
C CYS A 314 -0.90 -1.15 4.28
N ARG A 315 0.01 -2.11 4.08
CA ARG A 315 0.06 -2.89 2.84
C ARG A 315 -1.20 -3.70 2.57
N ARG A 316 -1.78 -4.35 3.58
CA ARG A 316 -3.01 -5.16 3.42
C ARG A 316 -4.24 -4.30 3.13
N PHE A 317 -4.41 -3.17 3.81
CA PHE A 317 -5.57 -2.29 3.64
C PHE A 317 -5.56 -1.56 2.30
N TRP A 318 -4.37 -1.22 1.77
CA TRP A 318 -4.24 -0.43 0.56
C TRP A 318 -3.86 -1.22 -0.71
N ALA A 319 -3.61 -2.53 -0.60
CA ALA A 319 -3.31 -3.38 -1.76
C ALA A 319 -4.43 -3.38 -2.82
N GLN A 320 -5.68 -3.22 -2.38
CA GLN A 320 -6.86 -3.10 -3.27
C GLN A 320 -6.88 -1.81 -4.10
N GLU A 321 -6.18 -0.78 -3.62
CA GLU A 321 -5.94 0.47 -4.34
C GLU A 321 -4.61 0.50 -5.08
N GLU A 322 -3.91 -0.62 -5.12
CA GLU A 322 -2.62 -0.76 -5.81
C GLU A 322 -1.53 0.13 -5.21
N ILE A 323 -1.68 0.56 -3.95
CA ILE A 323 -0.70 1.39 -3.25
C ILE A 323 0.26 0.51 -2.47
N THR A 324 1.54 0.82 -2.58
CA THR A 324 2.64 0.23 -1.80
C THR A 324 3.18 1.25 -0.81
N PHE A 325 3.82 0.78 0.26
CA PHE A 325 4.41 1.63 1.27
C PHE A 325 5.89 1.30 1.47
N THR A 326 6.71 2.33 1.48
CA THR A 326 8.12 2.28 1.86
C THR A 326 8.31 3.03 3.17
N LEU A 327 9.12 2.47 4.06
CA LEU A 327 9.51 3.11 5.30
C LEU A 327 10.91 3.67 5.11
N ASP A 328 11.00 4.97 4.85
CA ASP A 328 12.25 5.65 4.50
C ASP A 328 13.09 5.93 5.74
N THR A 329 12.43 6.41 6.80
CA THR A 329 13.06 6.74 8.09
C THR A 329 12.25 6.10 9.21
N LEU A 330 12.95 5.45 10.14
CA LEU A 330 12.40 4.97 11.41
C LEU A 330 13.41 5.27 12.51
N GLU A 331 13.05 6.17 13.41
CA GLU A 331 13.94 6.65 14.47
C GLU A 331 13.19 6.94 15.76
N THR A 332 13.92 6.89 16.88
CA THR A 332 13.44 7.33 18.19
C THR A 332 14.04 8.68 18.48
N ILE A 333 13.20 9.69 18.71
CA ILE A 333 13.60 11.08 18.95
C ILE A 333 13.18 11.54 20.33
N ASP A 334 13.90 12.52 20.87
CA ASP A 334 13.48 13.20 22.08
C ASP A 334 12.33 14.18 21.80
N PRO A 335 11.49 14.48 22.81
CA PRO A 335 10.48 15.54 22.71
C PRO A 335 11.10 16.88 22.28
N PRO A 336 10.39 17.67 21.46
CA PRO A 336 10.88 18.95 20.97
C PRO A 336 11.10 19.95 22.10
N CYS A 337 12.03 20.89 21.90
CA CYS A 337 12.21 22.05 22.78
C CYS A 337 10.99 22.97 22.73
N ASP A 338 10.86 23.86 23.72
CA ASP A 338 9.86 24.92 23.71
C ASP A 338 9.95 25.78 22.44
N MET A 339 8.79 26.19 21.94
CA MET A 339 8.65 27.00 20.72
C MET A 339 8.06 28.37 21.08
N LEU A 340 8.45 29.42 20.36
CA LEU A 340 7.83 30.74 20.50
C LEU A 340 6.94 31.00 19.28
N THR A 341 5.67 31.34 19.50
CA THR A 341 4.79 31.84 18.43
C THR A 341 4.81 33.36 18.42
N ILE A 342 4.74 33.95 17.22
CA ILE A 342 4.67 35.39 17.01
C ILE A 342 3.42 35.71 16.21
N SER A 343 2.58 36.61 16.74
CA SER A 343 1.32 37.04 16.15
C SER A 343 0.30 35.91 15.94
N GLU A 344 0.28 34.89 16.81
CA GLU A 344 -0.77 33.87 16.78
C GLU A 344 -2.03 34.41 17.47
N PRO A 345 -3.24 34.25 16.90
CA PRO A 345 -3.57 33.64 15.60
C PRO A 345 -3.72 34.67 14.47
N THR A 346 -3.37 35.95 14.68
CA THR A 346 -3.78 37.07 13.82
C THR A 346 -2.91 37.31 12.60
N GLY A 347 -1.64 36.91 12.67
CA GLY A 347 -0.63 37.30 11.68
C GLY A 347 -0.45 38.81 11.56
N ALA A 348 -0.83 39.61 12.56
CA ALA A 348 -0.76 41.07 12.47
C ALA A 348 0.69 41.59 12.42
N ASP A 349 0.91 42.64 11.62
CA ASP A 349 2.11 43.47 11.70
C ASP A 349 2.19 44.15 13.07
N ALA A 350 3.41 44.44 13.51
CA ALA A 350 3.64 45.15 14.75
C ALA A 350 3.19 46.62 14.63
N SER A 351 2.65 47.17 15.72
CA SER A 351 2.34 48.60 15.82
C SER A 351 3.53 49.44 16.31
N GLY A 352 4.58 48.77 16.79
CA GLY A 352 5.79 49.36 17.34
C GLY A 352 5.70 49.74 18.82
N HIS A 353 4.54 49.59 19.46
CA HIS A 353 4.28 50.13 20.79
C HIS A 353 3.35 49.24 21.64
N VAL A 354 3.48 49.37 22.96
CA VAL A 354 2.62 48.70 23.95
C VAL A 354 1.17 49.19 23.86
N ALA A 355 0.23 48.43 24.42
CA ALA A 355 -1.18 48.79 24.36
C ALA A 355 -1.46 50.11 25.11
N GLY A 356 -2.01 51.11 24.41
CA GLY A 356 -2.44 52.37 25.02
C GLY A 356 -1.32 53.34 25.42
N GLY A 357 -0.10 53.17 24.90
CA GLY A 357 1.00 54.09 25.15
C GLY A 357 2.07 54.08 24.06
N ASP A 358 3.01 55.03 24.11
CA ASP A 358 4.06 55.22 23.10
C ASP A 358 5.37 54.47 23.41
N ALA A 359 5.41 53.71 24.51
CA ALA A 359 6.59 52.92 24.85
C ALA A 359 6.78 51.78 23.84
N PRO A 360 8.03 51.48 23.40
CA PRO A 360 8.28 50.41 22.46
C PRO A 360 7.75 49.07 22.99
N GLY A 361 7.05 48.31 22.15
CA GLY A 361 6.69 46.93 22.46
C GLY A 361 7.96 46.07 22.52
N GLN A 362 8.10 45.24 23.56
CA GLN A 362 9.32 44.45 23.78
C GLN A 362 9.05 42.95 23.86
N ILE A 363 9.98 42.17 23.33
CA ILE A 363 10.04 40.72 23.53
C ILE A 363 11.39 40.39 24.17
N ALA A 364 11.34 39.82 25.37
CA ALA A 364 12.48 39.27 26.10
C ALA A 364 12.06 37.98 26.79
N PHE A 365 12.99 37.04 26.95
CA PHE A 365 12.76 35.79 27.68
C PHE A 365 14.08 35.15 28.11
N THR A 366 13.99 34.16 28.98
CA THR A 366 15.11 33.33 29.39
C THR A 366 15.00 31.96 28.73
N LEU A 367 16.04 31.57 28.00
CA LEU A 367 16.23 30.19 27.54
C LEU A 367 17.04 29.42 28.56
N THR A 368 16.51 28.30 29.02
CA THR A 368 17.26 27.35 29.85
C THR A 368 17.57 26.10 29.03
N ASN A 369 18.85 25.85 28.76
CA ASN A 369 19.33 24.66 28.08
C ASN A 369 19.62 23.55 29.10
N HIS A 370 18.76 22.54 29.17
CA HIS A 370 18.89 21.36 30.02
C HIS A 370 19.71 20.29 29.30
N ARG A 371 21.03 20.34 29.46
CA ARG A 371 21.96 19.41 28.82
C ARG A 371 21.91 18.03 29.49
N PHE A 372 22.01 16.96 28.70
CA PHE A 372 22.10 15.62 29.28
C PHE A 372 23.36 15.47 30.13
N ALA A 373 23.19 14.95 31.36
CA ALA A 373 24.26 14.72 32.33
C ALA A 373 25.10 15.97 32.71
N ALA A 374 24.55 17.17 32.58
CA ALA A 374 25.20 18.41 32.99
C ALA A 374 24.20 19.42 33.57
N ASP A 375 24.72 20.42 34.30
CA ASP A 375 23.86 21.46 34.87
C ASP A 375 23.21 22.32 33.77
N PRO A 376 21.95 22.75 33.96
CA PRO A 376 21.25 23.65 33.05
C PRO A 376 21.98 24.99 32.91
N VAL A 377 21.98 25.53 31.69
CA VAL A 377 22.58 26.84 31.39
C VAL A 377 21.48 27.82 31.04
N LEU A 378 21.50 29.00 31.66
CA LEU A 378 20.52 30.06 31.43
C LEU A 378 21.09 31.12 30.48
N HIS A 379 20.28 31.51 29.50
CA HIS A 379 20.60 32.54 28.53
C HIS A 379 19.47 33.56 28.49
N ALA A 380 19.79 34.84 28.69
CA ALA A 380 18.84 35.92 28.45
C ALA A 380 18.79 36.22 26.95
N VAL A 381 17.59 36.30 26.39
CA VAL A 381 17.33 36.74 25.02
C VAL A 381 16.55 38.05 25.06
N GLY A 382 17.09 39.07 24.40
CA GLY A 382 16.50 40.41 24.39
C GLY A 382 16.91 41.28 25.60
N PRO A 383 16.19 42.39 25.84
CA PRO A 383 14.95 42.80 25.17
C PRO A 383 15.15 43.20 23.72
N TYR A 384 14.25 42.74 22.85
CA TYR A 384 14.11 43.20 21.47
C TYR A 384 12.94 44.17 21.38
N ASN A 385 13.20 45.42 21.00
CA ASN A 385 12.16 46.40 20.68
C ASN A 385 11.59 46.06 19.30
N VAL A 386 10.29 45.76 19.23
CA VAL A 386 9.61 45.45 17.97
C VAL A 386 9.34 46.77 17.23
N PRO A 387 9.92 47.00 16.04
CA PRO A 387 9.66 48.19 15.23
C PRO A 387 8.23 48.20 14.67
N ASP A 388 7.68 49.40 14.46
CA ASP A 388 6.42 49.60 13.75
C ASP A 388 6.50 49.04 12.30
N GLY A 389 5.44 48.37 11.88
CA GLY A 389 5.32 47.75 10.56
C GLY A 389 6.14 46.47 10.35
N ASN A 390 6.84 45.96 11.37
CA ASN A 390 7.51 44.67 11.25
C ASN A 390 6.49 43.53 11.13
N THR A 391 6.65 42.74 10.08
CA THR A 391 5.94 41.47 9.91
C THR A 391 6.36 40.47 11.00
N PRO A 392 5.49 39.48 11.34
CA PRO A 392 5.86 38.40 12.27
C PRO A 392 7.16 37.69 11.88
N ALA A 393 7.42 37.52 10.58
CA ALA A 393 8.62 36.87 10.07
C ALA A 393 9.89 37.71 10.30
N GLN A 394 9.80 39.03 10.19
CA GLN A 394 10.93 39.93 10.48
C GLN A 394 11.27 39.93 11.97
N THR A 395 10.26 40.01 12.84
CA THR A 395 10.44 39.92 14.30
C THR A 395 11.03 38.58 14.72
N ALA A 396 10.47 37.47 14.24
CA ALA A 396 11.01 36.15 14.51
C ALA A 396 12.43 35.96 13.96
N GLY A 397 12.72 36.53 12.78
CA GLY A 397 14.05 36.54 12.19
C GLY A 397 15.09 37.25 13.05
N ALA A 398 14.73 38.37 13.69
CA ALA A 398 15.60 39.08 14.62
C ALA A 398 15.85 38.28 15.91
N LEU A 399 14.79 37.70 16.49
CA LEU A 399 14.92 36.83 17.68
C LEU A 399 15.75 35.58 17.37
N ARG A 400 15.59 34.98 16.19
CA ARG A 400 16.39 33.85 15.71
C ARG A 400 17.89 34.17 15.73
N LEU A 401 18.29 35.36 15.29
CA LEU A 401 19.70 35.77 15.30
C LEU A 401 20.25 35.82 16.73
N LEU A 402 19.49 36.40 17.67
CA LEU A 402 19.88 36.44 19.08
C LEU A 402 20.02 35.03 19.69
N ILE A 403 19.12 34.10 19.35
CA ILE A 403 19.21 32.72 19.84
C ILE A 403 20.40 31.99 19.23
N ASN A 404 20.66 32.16 17.93
CA ASN A 404 21.75 31.48 17.22
C ASN A 404 23.15 31.98 17.61
N GLU A 405 23.25 33.11 18.31
CA GLU A 405 24.49 33.57 18.93
C GLU A 405 24.80 32.81 20.24
N LEU A 406 23.83 32.09 20.80
CA LEU A 406 23.99 31.31 22.02
C LEU A 406 24.59 29.92 21.73
N PRO A 407 25.48 29.40 22.59
CA PRO A 407 26.12 28.11 22.36
C PRO A 407 25.13 26.93 22.47
N ASN A 408 25.24 25.98 21.54
CA ASN A 408 24.44 24.74 21.47
C ASN A 408 22.93 24.95 21.31
N LEU A 409 22.51 26.11 20.81
CA LEU A 409 21.11 26.43 20.51
C LEU A 409 21.00 26.88 19.06
N THR A 410 19.97 26.38 18.39
CA THR A 410 19.61 26.81 17.04
C THR A 410 18.13 27.13 17.03
N ALA A 411 17.74 28.22 16.40
CA ALA A 411 16.38 28.58 16.12
C ALA A 411 16.13 28.63 14.61
N THR A 412 14.95 28.15 14.21
CA THR A 412 14.46 28.16 12.84
C THR A 412 13.11 28.83 12.78
N VAL A 413 12.92 29.69 11.78
CA VAL A 413 11.68 30.45 11.57
C VAL A 413 10.81 29.70 10.58
N HIS A 414 9.58 29.39 10.97
CA HIS A 414 8.56 28.77 10.12
C HIS A 414 7.33 29.68 10.03
N GLN A 415 7.07 30.22 8.84
CA GLN A 415 5.88 31.02 8.60
C GLN A 415 4.66 30.12 8.40
N ASN A 416 3.61 30.34 9.18
CA ASN A 416 2.35 29.63 9.05
C ASN A 416 1.55 30.12 7.84
N ALA A 417 0.65 29.28 7.35
CA ALA A 417 -0.35 29.72 6.39
C ALA A 417 -1.26 30.78 7.03
N PRO A 418 -1.58 31.90 6.34
CA PRO A 418 -2.51 32.90 6.87
C PRO A 418 -3.90 32.31 7.08
N GLU A 419 -4.52 32.61 8.23
CA GLU A 419 -5.90 32.19 8.48
C GLU A 419 -6.88 32.92 7.56
N ASN A 420 -8.12 32.44 7.49
CA ASN A 420 -9.12 33.02 6.58
C ASN A 420 -9.34 34.52 6.89
N GLY A 421 -9.17 35.37 5.88
CA GLY A 421 -9.30 36.82 6.00
C GLY A 421 -8.06 37.57 6.48
N GLN A 422 -6.93 36.89 6.69
CA GLN A 422 -5.65 37.51 7.06
C GLN A 422 -4.75 37.70 5.84
N ALA A 423 -4.03 38.83 5.80
CA ALA A 423 -3.09 39.12 4.72
C ALA A 423 -1.81 38.27 4.80
N GLN A 424 -1.43 37.87 6.01
CA GLN A 424 -0.22 37.10 6.30
C GLN A 424 -0.43 36.19 7.52
N GLY A 425 0.43 35.20 7.68
CA GLY A 425 0.33 34.21 8.74
C GLY A 425 1.20 34.55 9.93
N SER A 426 0.84 33.98 11.07
CA SER A 426 1.70 33.94 12.25
C SER A 426 3.01 33.21 11.97
N VAL A 427 3.94 33.28 12.91
CA VAL A 427 5.24 32.61 12.78
C VAL A 427 5.53 31.75 14.00
N ASP A 428 6.05 30.56 13.74
CA ASP A 428 6.57 29.64 14.74
C ASP A 428 8.11 29.73 14.72
N LEU A 429 8.71 30.08 15.85
CA LEU A 429 10.16 30.05 16.07
C LEU A 429 10.51 28.77 16.82
N VAL A 430 10.94 27.76 16.07
CA VAL A 430 11.27 26.42 16.57
C VAL A 430 12.70 26.42 17.07
N ILE A 431 12.89 26.02 18.31
CA ILE A 431 14.20 25.93 18.95
C ILE A 431 14.66 24.47 18.94
N ALA A 432 15.94 24.26 18.69
CA ALA A 432 16.63 22.99 18.80
C ALA A 432 17.90 23.18 19.61
N CYS A 433 18.35 22.11 20.25
CA CYS A 433 19.63 22.06 20.94
C CYS A 433 20.41 20.84 20.50
N ASP A 434 21.73 20.97 20.42
CA ASP A 434 22.59 19.87 19.95
C ASP A 434 22.65 18.70 20.95
N ASN A 435 22.40 18.98 22.23
CA ASN A 435 22.44 18.00 23.32
C ASN A 435 21.58 18.47 24.49
N GLY A 436 20.42 17.84 24.70
CA GLY A 436 19.50 18.15 25.80
C GLY A 436 18.10 18.56 25.36
N HIS A 437 17.51 19.51 26.10
CA HIS A 437 16.24 20.16 25.78
C HIS A 437 16.26 21.62 26.24
N ALA A 438 15.69 22.55 25.46
CA ALA A 438 15.58 23.96 25.82
C ALA A 438 14.16 24.32 26.27
N THR A 439 14.04 25.03 27.40
CA THR A 439 12.77 25.60 27.89
C THR A 439 12.80 27.12 27.88
N ILE A 440 11.65 27.77 27.62
CA ILE A 440 11.50 29.23 27.68
C ILE A 440 10.76 29.63 28.96
N THR A 441 11.34 30.56 29.72
CA THR A 441 10.73 31.15 30.91
C THR A 441 10.87 32.67 30.89
N HIS A 442 10.18 33.37 31.80
CA HIS A 442 10.27 34.83 31.95
C HIS A 442 10.02 35.62 30.67
N LEU A 443 9.09 35.15 29.83
CA LEU A 443 8.63 35.93 28.68
C LEU A 443 8.07 37.27 29.16
N THR A 444 8.40 38.35 28.46
CA THR A 444 7.84 39.69 28.70
C THR A 444 6.32 39.61 28.83
N GLY A 445 5.76 40.25 29.87
CA GLY A 445 4.33 40.28 30.11
C GLY A 445 3.56 40.88 28.92
N GLU A 446 2.34 40.40 28.69
CA GLU A 446 1.53 40.80 27.52
C GLU A 446 1.33 42.33 27.43
N ASP A 447 1.28 43.02 28.55
CA ASP A 447 1.14 44.48 28.66
C ASP A 447 2.38 45.24 28.17
N ALA A 448 3.56 44.64 28.28
CA ALA A 448 4.83 45.21 27.82
C ALA A 448 5.23 44.74 26.40
N GLN A 449 4.48 43.80 25.81
CA GLN A 449 4.67 43.40 24.41
C GLN A 449 3.96 44.37 23.44
N ASP A 450 4.34 44.30 22.16
CA ASP A 450 3.68 45.05 21.08
C ASP A 450 2.16 44.81 21.07
N SER A 451 1.38 45.87 20.89
CA SER A 451 -0.07 45.83 21.04
C SER A 451 -0.79 45.05 19.94
N ALA A 452 -0.20 44.93 18.75
CA ALA A 452 -0.75 44.18 17.64
C ALA A 452 -0.10 42.79 17.49
N GLN A 453 1.19 42.68 17.81
CA GLN A 453 2.00 41.47 17.61
C GLN A 453 2.46 40.86 18.94
N LYS A 454 1.71 39.87 19.43
CA LYS A 454 2.04 39.15 20.67
C LYS A 454 2.93 37.95 20.43
N ALA A 455 3.85 37.70 21.36
CA ALA A 455 4.64 36.50 21.45
C ALA A 455 4.06 35.59 22.55
N ALA A 456 4.05 34.28 22.31
CA ALA A 456 3.62 33.30 23.31
C ALA A 456 4.54 32.08 23.32
N VAL A 457 4.82 31.57 24.52
CA VAL A 457 5.58 30.31 24.68
C VAL A 457 4.64 29.13 24.50
N VAL A 458 5.07 28.18 23.69
CA VAL A 458 4.43 26.89 23.51
C VAL A 458 5.32 25.84 24.17
N VAL A 459 4.83 25.33 25.29
CA VAL A 459 5.49 24.26 26.05
C VAL A 459 5.00 22.93 25.56
N PHE A 460 5.91 22.04 25.19
CA PHE A 460 5.52 20.72 24.70
C PHE A 460 5.06 19.81 25.86
N ASN A 461 3.81 19.38 25.82
CA ASN A 461 3.30 18.40 26.77
C ASN A 461 3.65 16.97 26.32
N ARG A 462 4.67 16.38 26.94
CA ARG A 462 5.11 15.00 26.66
C ARG A 462 4.05 13.92 26.88
N ASN A 463 3.02 14.22 27.66
CA ASN A 463 1.98 13.24 27.99
C ASN A 463 0.87 13.22 26.96
N ALA A 464 0.57 14.36 26.32
CA ALA A 464 -0.52 14.48 25.37
C ALA A 464 -0.23 15.56 24.33
N VAL A 465 -0.44 15.22 23.05
CA VAL A 465 -0.49 16.18 21.95
C VAL A 465 -1.95 16.54 21.71
N GLU A 466 -2.31 17.78 22.01
CA GLU A 466 -3.65 18.32 21.82
C GLU A 466 -3.92 18.68 20.36
N ASP A 467 -5.14 18.40 19.93
CA ASP A 467 -5.75 18.77 18.65
C ASP A 467 -7.19 19.28 18.82
N GLU A 468 -7.69 19.40 20.05
CA GLU A 468 -9.04 19.91 20.25
C GLU A 468 -9.11 21.39 19.91
N GLN A 469 -9.52 21.66 18.68
CA GLN A 469 -10.02 22.95 18.25
C GLN A 469 -11.54 22.87 18.21
N SER A 470 -12.23 23.85 18.79
CA SER A 470 -13.66 23.97 18.55
C SER A 470 -13.88 24.18 17.05
N ALA A 471 -15.05 23.77 16.52
CA ALA A 471 -15.36 23.95 15.09
C ALA A 471 -15.24 25.42 14.61
N SER A 472 -15.31 26.38 15.53
CA SER A 472 -15.10 27.82 15.29
C SER A 472 -13.62 28.27 15.26
N GLN A 473 -12.68 27.37 15.56
CA GLN A 473 -11.25 27.64 15.72
C GLN A 473 -10.38 26.73 14.86
N VAL A 474 -10.92 26.11 13.81
CA VAL A 474 -10.13 25.26 12.89
C VAL A 474 -9.03 26.11 12.25
N ARG A 475 -7.78 25.87 12.62
CA ARG A 475 -6.57 26.58 12.18
C ARG A 475 -5.88 25.84 11.06
N LYS A 476 -5.30 26.57 10.12
CA LYS A 476 -4.50 25.97 9.04
C LYS A 476 -3.21 25.37 9.61
N GLY A 477 -3.19 24.05 9.79
CA GLY A 477 -2.05 23.30 10.33
C GLY A 477 -2.18 22.90 11.81
N GLY A 478 -3.33 23.11 12.43
CA GLY A 478 -3.59 22.67 13.82
C GLY A 478 -3.01 23.59 14.90
N PRO A 479 -3.15 23.21 16.18
CA PRO A 479 -2.72 24.02 17.32
C PRO A 479 -1.20 24.08 17.44
N ALA A 480 -0.69 25.11 18.13
CA ALA A 480 0.73 25.42 18.13
C ALA A 480 1.61 24.27 18.69
N MET A 481 1.14 23.51 19.70
CA MET A 481 1.90 22.36 20.24
C MET A 481 2.08 21.23 19.22
N ARG A 482 1.09 21.02 18.33
CA ARG A 482 1.22 20.06 17.23
C ARG A 482 2.20 20.55 16.17
N ARG A 483 2.12 21.84 15.81
CA ARG A 483 3.07 22.45 14.87
C ARG A 483 4.50 22.40 15.42
N GLN A 484 4.70 22.60 16.72
CA GLN A 484 5.98 22.43 17.40
C GLN A 484 6.53 21.02 17.20
N LEU A 485 5.72 19.97 17.39
CA LEU A 485 6.14 18.59 17.12
C LEU A 485 6.55 18.39 15.66
N PHE A 486 5.70 18.80 14.71
CA PHE A 486 5.91 18.54 13.30
C PHE A 486 7.06 19.33 12.70
N LYS A 487 7.28 20.57 13.16
CA LYS A 487 8.35 21.45 12.69
C LYS A 487 9.67 21.26 13.43
N SER A 488 9.69 20.53 14.54
CA SER A 488 10.93 20.22 15.28
C SER A 488 11.93 19.39 14.47
N VAL A 489 11.45 18.74 13.42
CA VAL A 489 12.25 17.94 12.49
C VAL A 489 11.92 18.37 11.06
N ALA A 490 12.85 18.14 10.14
CA ALA A 490 12.64 18.44 8.73
C ALA A 490 11.67 17.43 8.10
N THR A 491 10.37 17.71 8.19
CA THR A 491 9.32 17.03 7.41
C THR A 491 9.22 17.64 6.01
N GLY A 492 8.47 17.00 5.12
CA GLY A 492 8.26 17.53 3.79
C GLY A 492 7.02 16.97 3.11
N PRO A 493 6.51 17.63 2.06
CA PRO A 493 5.25 17.28 1.42
C PRO A 493 5.34 16.03 0.53
N GLN A 494 6.52 15.44 0.36
CA GLN A 494 6.76 14.27 -0.49
C GLN A 494 6.57 12.93 0.24
N ARG A 495 6.36 12.98 1.57
CA ARG A 495 6.24 11.80 2.43
C ARG A 495 5.20 12.04 3.51
N ILE A 496 4.66 10.95 4.06
CA ILE A 496 3.81 11.00 5.25
C ILE A 496 4.71 10.89 6.48
N SER A 497 4.67 11.89 7.35
CA SER A 497 5.48 11.91 8.58
C SER A 497 4.61 11.51 9.77
N VAL A 498 4.89 10.35 10.35
CA VAL A 498 4.16 9.79 11.49
C VAL A 498 4.96 10.03 12.76
N PHE A 499 4.38 10.74 13.72
CA PHE A 499 4.94 10.95 15.04
C PHE A 499 4.20 10.11 16.06
N VAL A 500 4.89 9.13 16.67
CA VAL A 500 4.31 8.27 17.69
C VAL A 500 4.48 8.91 19.05
N VAL A 501 3.36 9.21 19.70
CA VAL A 501 3.26 10.00 20.94
C VAL A 501 2.52 9.23 22.02
N ARG A 502 2.58 9.70 23.28
CA ARG A 502 1.98 8.98 24.41
C ARG A 502 0.45 9.01 24.36
N GLU A 503 -0.10 10.19 24.12
CA GLU A 503 -1.53 10.42 23.96
C GLU A 503 -1.70 11.47 22.87
N ALA A 504 -2.72 11.31 22.03
CA ALA A 504 -3.12 12.25 21.00
C ALA A 504 -4.60 12.53 21.22
N ARG A 505 -4.95 13.78 21.54
CA ARG A 505 -6.32 14.19 21.87
C ARG A 505 -6.91 14.96 20.71
N GLY A 506 -8.07 14.55 20.19
CA GLY A 506 -8.68 15.11 18.99
C GLY A 506 -8.32 14.32 17.73
N GLY A 507 -8.34 14.96 16.56
CA GLY A 507 -7.97 14.31 15.28
C GLY A 507 -6.52 13.86 15.28
N LEU A 508 -6.16 12.87 14.46
CA LEU A 508 -4.78 12.34 14.42
C LEU A 508 -3.98 12.87 13.20
N THR A 509 -4.65 13.53 12.27
CA THR A 509 -4.06 14.20 11.10
C THR A 509 -4.14 15.72 11.24
N THR A 510 -3.32 16.46 10.50
CA THR A 510 -3.61 17.89 10.30
C THR A 510 -4.98 18.05 9.64
N SER A 511 -5.78 19.02 10.10
CA SER A 511 -7.19 19.24 9.74
C SER A 511 -7.43 19.20 8.23
N SER A 512 -8.59 18.66 7.82
CA SER A 512 -8.96 18.54 6.40
C SER A 512 -9.05 19.92 5.74
N LEU A 513 -8.42 20.07 4.56
CA LEU A 513 -8.47 21.31 3.77
C LEU A 513 -9.91 21.64 3.35
N ALA A 514 -10.78 20.62 3.28
CA ALA A 514 -12.21 20.78 3.01
C ALA A 514 -12.94 21.70 4.00
N GLN A 515 -12.55 21.72 5.29
CA GLN A 515 -13.14 22.62 6.29
C GLN A 515 -12.56 24.05 6.22
N LEU A 516 -11.46 24.24 5.50
CA LEU A 516 -10.72 25.50 5.41
C LEU A 516 -11.08 26.33 4.15
N ALA A 517 -12.28 26.11 3.58
CA ALA A 517 -12.75 26.77 2.36
C ALA A 517 -12.82 28.30 2.51
N GLY A 518 -11.79 28.98 2.02
CA GLY A 518 -11.65 30.43 1.87
C GLY A 518 -10.38 30.73 1.08
N ALA A 519 -10.44 31.68 0.15
CA ALA A 519 -9.41 32.09 -0.82
C ALA A 519 -7.98 31.51 -0.62
N GLY A 520 -7.76 30.27 -1.05
CA GLY A 520 -6.56 29.83 -1.77
C GLY A 520 -5.20 29.75 -1.06
N GLN A 521 -5.09 29.83 0.27
CA GLN A 521 -3.80 29.57 0.93
C GLN A 521 -3.84 28.23 1.66
N GLY A 522 -3.13 27.25 1.09
CA GLY A 522 -3.02 25.89 1.61
C GLY A 522 -2.30 25.80 2.95
N VAL A 523 -2.46 24.67 3.64
CA VAL A 523 -1.74 24.34 4.88
C VAL A 523 -0.22 24.37 4.64
N ASP A 524 0.53 24.83 5.66
CA ASP A 524 1.99 24.86 5.65
C ASP A 524 2.59 23.51 5.22
N ALA A 525 3.50 23.54 4.25
CA ALA A 525 4.14 22.36 3.68
C ALA A 525 4.86 21.50 4.73
N ALA A 526 5.33 22.12 5.83
CA ALA A 526 5.98 21.41 6.94
C ALA A 526 4.99 20.59 7.79
N VAL A 527 3.69 20.85 7.72
CA VAL A 527 2.70 20.14 8.55
C VAL A 527 1.67 19.34 7.74
N ARG A 528 1.47 19.69 6.46
CA ARG A 528 0.42 19.14 5.59
C ARG A 528 0.27 17.60 5.59
N ASN A 529 1.37 16.86 5.65
CA ASN A 529 1.36 15.39 5.60
C ASN A 529 1.83 14.75 6.92
N CYS A 530 1.62 15.46 8.03
CA CYS A 530 2.04 14.99 9.35
C CYS A 530 0.87 14.38 10.13
N LEU A 531 1.17 13.27 10.80
CA LEU A 531 0.25 12.49 11.61
C LEU A 531 0.80 12.39 13.03
N SER A 532 -0.05 12.54 14.05
CA SER A 532 0.28 12.19 15.43
C SER A 532 -0.46 10.91 15.80
N MET A 533 0.27 9.83 16.09
CA MET A 533 -0.29 8.52 16.41
C MET A 533 -0.04 8.19 17.87
N GLN A 534 -1.07 7.74 18.59
CA GLN A 534 -0.89 7.19 19.94
C GLN A 534 -0.05 5.91 19.88
N TYR A 535 0.87 5.73 20.83
CA TYR A 535 1.76 4.55 20.87
C TYR A 535 0.97 3.24 20.93
N GLN A 536 -0.19 3.22 21.61
CA GLN A 536 -1.09 2.05 21.63
C GLN A 536 -1.51 1.61 20.22
N ALA A 537 -1.82 2.57 19.34
CA ALA A 537 -2.23 2.32 17.96
C ALA A 537 -1.08 1.79 17.08
N MET A 538 0.15 1.93 17.55
CA MET A 538 1.39 1.51 16.88
C MET A 538 2.04 0.30 17.55
N SER A 539 1.57 -0.10 18.73
CA SER A 539 1.98 -1.31 19.45
C SER A 539 1.26 -2.55 18.93
N ASP A 540 1.86 -3.73 19.13
CA ASP A 540 1.24 -5.01 18.78
C ASP A 540 0.34 -5.58 19.87
N ASP A 541 0.37 -5.00 21.07
CA ASP A 541 -0.45 -5.43 22.21
C ASP A 541 -1.96 -5.22 21.97
N LEU A 542 -2.33 -4.35 21.02
CA LEU A 542 -3.71 -4.01 20.70
C LEU A 542 -4.00 -4.29 19.23
N ALA A 543 -4.22 -5.58 18.93
CA ALA A 543 -4.61 -6.05 17.60
C ALA A 543 -5.87 -5.35 17.03
N HIS A 544 -6.76 -4.84 17.89
CA HIS A 544 -7.98 -4.14 17.46
C HIS A 544 -7.72 -2.71 16.92
N MET A 545 -6.55 -2.11 17.15
CA MET A 545 -6.20 -0.79 16.62
C MET A 545 -5.47 -0.87 15.26
N ALA A 546 -5.45 -2.05 14.63
CA ALA A 546 -4.68 -2.32 13.41
C ALA A 546 -5.03 -1.40 12.22
N VAL A 547 -6.25 -0.87 12.23
CA VAL A 547 -6.84 -0.03 11.16
C VAL A 547 -6.49 1.46 11.30
N THR A 548 -6.16 1.93 12.50
CA THR A 548 -6.04 3.38 12.78
C THR A 548 -4.97 4.03 11.91
N LEU A 549 -3.74 3.49 11.87
CA LEU A 549 -2.68 4.06 11.03
C LEU A 549 -3.06 4.08 9.53
N PRO A 550 -3.51 2.96 8.92
CA PRO A 550 -4.03 2.98 7.55
C PRO A 550 -5.14 4.00 7.29
N HIS A 551 -6.01 4.26 8.27
CA HIS A 551 -7.08 5.27 8.20
C HIS A 551 -6.54 6.70 8.19
N GLU A 552 -5.62 7.02 9.11
CA GLU A 552 -5.00 8.36 9.16
C GLU A 552 -4.15 8.65 7.91
N ILE A 553 -3.50 7.63 7.36
CA ILE A 553 -2.87 7.72 6.04
C ILE A 553 -3.90 8.06 4.96
N GLY A 554 -5.13 7.55 5.08
CA GLY A 554 -6.25 7.90 4.20
C GLY A 554 -6.55 9.38 4.21
N HIS A 555 -6.72 9.97 5.39
CA HIS A 555 -6.88 11.41 5.55
C HIS A 555 -5.71 12.19 4.92
N ALA A 556 -4.46 11.81 5.19
CA ALA A 556 -3.29 12.50 4.64
C ALA A 556 -3.19 12.41 3.10
N LEU A 557 -3.56 11.26 2.51
CA LEU A 557 -3.46 11.04 1.06
C LEU A 557 -4.60 11.66 0.26
N THR A 558 -5.81 11.65 0.81
CA THR A 558 -7.03 11.96 0.07
C THR A 558 -7.68 13.27 0.48
N ASP A 559 -7.27 13.86 1.61
CA ASP A 559 -7.98 14.95 2.27
C ASP A 559 -9.46 14.62 2.52
N ALA A 560 -9.80 13.33 2.53
CA ALA A 560 -11.17 12.87 2.71
C ALA A 560 -11.61 13.10 4.14
N ASP A 561 -12.86 13.50 4.32
CA ASP A 561 -13.52 13.41 5.61
C ASP A 561 -14.02 11.98 5.85
N HIS A 562 -14.46 11.71 7.07
CA HIS A 562 -15.13 10.47 7.41
C HIS A 562 -16.35 10.22 6.50
N VAL A 563 -16.62 8.96 6.18
CA VAL A 563 -17.93 8.62 5.62
C VAL A 563 -19.02 8.89 6.67
N PRO A 564 -20.25 9.27 6.27
CA PRO A 564 -21.34 9.46 7.21
C PRO A 564 -21.54 8.24 8.10
N ALA A 565 -21.74 8.46 9.41
CA ALA A 565 -21.86 7.39 10.42
C ALA A 565 -23.05 6.43 10.20
N GLU A 566 -24.00 6.81 9.34
CA GLU A 566 -25.16 6.00 8.92
C GLU A 566 -24.79 5.00 7.81
N ARG A 567 -23.61 5.11 7.20
CA ARG A 567 -23.12 4.19 6.17
C ARG A 567 -22.49 2.95 6.79
N ASP A 568 -22.30 1.93 5.95
CA ASP A 568 -21.70 0.66 6.33
C ASP A 568 -20.43 0.89 7.18
N ILE A 569 -20.49 0.47 8.43
CA ILE A 569 -19.45 0.60 9.49
C ILE A 569 -18.13 -0.06 9.10
N GLN A 570 -18.09 -0.70 7.93
CA GLN A 570 -17.04 -1.58 7.43
C GLN A 570 -16.11 -0.90 6.43
N THR A 571 -16.11 0.43 6.37
CA THR A 571 -15.22 1.20 5.50
C THR A 571 -14.01 1.72 6.28
N LEU A 572 -12.85 1.80 5.62
CA LEU A 572 -11.62 2.29 6.20
C LEU A 572 -11.87 3.66 6.82
N MET A 573 -12.56 4.58 6.12
CA MET A 573 -12.80 5.97 6.52
C MET A 573 -14.02 6.16 7.47
N HIS A 574 -14.47 5.13 8.19
CA HIS A 574 -15.61 5.25 9.11
C HIS A 574 -15.22 5.95 10.43
N PRO A 575 -16.06 6.85 10.99
CA PRO A 575 -15.74 7.66 12.19
C PRO A 575 -15.79 6.87 13.51
N GLY A 576 -16.54 5.77 13.57
CA GLY A 576 -16.63 4.90 14.75
C GLY A 576 -15.67 3.71 14.66
N GLN A 577 -14.47 3.81 15.22
CA GLN A 577 -13.44 2.76 15.17
C GLN A 577 -13.33 1.88 16.42
N LEU A 578 -14.13 2.13 17.47
CA LEU A 578 -14.01 1.45 18.77
C LEU A 578 -14.93 0.24 18.89
N PHE A 579 -14.66 -0.90 18.23
CA PHE A 579 -15.43 -2.13 18.51
C PHE A 579 -14.59 -3.42 18.45
N GLY A 580 -14.67 -4.20 19.52
CA GLY A 580 -13.87 -5.40 19.75
C GLY A 580 -14.32 -6.63 18.94
N GLY A 581 -13.33 -7.35 18.43
CA GLY A 581 -13.46 -8.71 17.89
C GLY A 581 -13.86 -8.76 16.42
N ASP A 582 -12.88 -9.00 15.53
CA ASP A 582 -13.07 -9.42 14.12
C ASP A 582 -12.96 -8.34 13.01
N TRP A 583 -12.10 -7.32 13.20
CA TRP A 583 -11.83 -6.27 12.18
C TRP A 583 -10.82 -6.64 11.08
N TYR A 584 -10.41 -7.89 10.96
CA TYR A 584 -9.57 -8.31 9.82
C TYR A 584 -10.33 -8.28 8.47
N ASP A 585 -11.63 -7.99 8.50
CA ASP A 585 -12.57 -8.41 7.46
C ASP A 585 -12.96 -7.36 6.41
N ASN A 586 -12.78 -6.06 6.62
CA ASN A 586 -13.35 -5.09 5.67
C ASN A 586 -12.38 -3.95 5.31
N LYS A 587 -11.90 -4.00 4.06
CA LYS A 587 -10.82 -3.17 3.49
C LYS A 587 -11.29 -2.11 2.50
N ARG A 588 -12.61 -1.87 2.42
CA ARG A 588 -13.17 -0.87 1.50
C ARG A 588 -12.82 0.53 1.95
N ILE A 589 -12.18 1.34 1.11
CA ILE A 589 -11.98 2.77 1.43
C ILE A 589 -13.33 3.51 1.50
N SER A 590 -14.31 3.09 0.69
CA SER A 590 -15.68 3.62 0.68
C SER A 590 -16.71 2.52 0.36
N GLY A 591 -17.94 2.65 0.89
CA GLY A 591 -19.01 1.65 0.79
C GLY A 591 -19.51 1.40 -0.64
N PRO A 592 -20.39 0.40 -0.87
CA PRO A 592 -20.94 0.12 -2.19
C PRO A 592 -21.71 1.34 -2.69
N GLY A 593 -21.35 1.81 -3.89
CA GLY A 593 -22.02 2.92 -4.56
C GLY A 593 -23.51 2.63 -4.70
N LEU A 594 -24.34 3.35 -3.95
CA LEU A 594 -25.74 3.50 -4.28
C LEU A 594 -25.83 4.37 -5.55
N PRO A 595 -26.83 4.14 -6.43
CA PRO A 595 -26.89 4.77 -7.76
C PRO A 595 -26.89 6.30 -7.77
N ASP A 596 -27.13 6.97 -6.64
CA ASP A 596 -27.42 8.40 -6.60
C ASP A 596 -26.55 9.25 -5.66
N HIS A 597 -25.58 8.67 -4.93
CA HIS A 597 -24.78 9.42 -3.95
C HIS A 597 -23.32 8.96 -3.88
N ASP A 598 -22.59 9.22 -4.96
CA ASP A 598 -21.13 9.41 -4.89
C ASP A 598 -20.86 10.70 -4.13
N TYR A 599 -20.40 10.59 -2.89
CA TYR A 599 -19.91 11.75 -2.15
C TYR A 599 -18.53 12.11 -2.69
N ASP A 600 -18.52 13.02 -3.66
CA ASP A 600 -17.36 13.83 -3.97
C ASP A 600 -17.12 14.80 -2.80
N ILE A 601 -16.10 14.53 -1.99
CA ILE A 601 -15.42 15.57 -1.22
C ILE A 601 -13.94 15.53 -1.60
N ILE A 602 -13.67 15.90 -2.86
CA ILE A 602 -12.40 16.52 -3.20
C ILE A 602 -12.73 18.00 -3.28
N SER A 603 -12.40 18.75 -2.22
CA SER A 603 -12.63 20.20 -2.24
C SER A 603 -11.79 20.82 -3.37
N ASN A 604 -12.37 21.73 -4.15
CA ASN A 604 -11.65 22.53 -5.16
C ASN A 604 -10.61 23.50 -4.54
N ALA A 605 -10.29 23.35 -3.25
CA ALA A 605 -9.32 24.16 -2.53
C ALA A 605 -7.93 23.48 -2.56
N GLY A 606 -7.23 23.58 -3.69
CA GLY A 606 -5.78 23.42 -3.70
C GLY A 606 -5.24 22.00 -3.47
N ALA A 607 -5.90 20.99 -4.05
CA ALA A 607 -5.18 19.76 -4.39
C ALA A 607 -3.92 20.17 -5.19
N PRO A 608 -2.73 19.65 -4.84
CA PRO A 608 -1.47 20.25 -5.27
C PRO A 608 -1.31 20.19 -6.80
N VAL A 609 -0.53 21.14 -7.36
CA VAL A 609 0.26 20.81 -8.56
C VAL A 609 1.36 19.89 -8.08
N LEU A 610 1.05 18.60 -8.11
CA LEU A 610 1.94 17.53 -7.78
C LEU A 610 2.93 17.36 -8.94
N GLY A 611 4.18 17.77 -8.74
CA GLY A 611 5.27 17.14 -9.49
C GLY A 611 5.29 15.65 -9.10
N ASP A 612 5.03 14.77 -10.06
CA ASP A 612 5.05 13.30 -9.96
C ASP A 612 4.24 12.61 -8.82
N MET A 613 3.25 13.28 -8.23
CA MET A 613 2.11 12.64 -7.53
C MET A 613 0.82 12.83 -8.37
N PRO A 614 -0.21 11.97 -8.25
CA PRO A 614 -1.30 11.98 -9.23
C PRO A 614 -2.08 13.30 -9.13
N PRO A 615 -2.42 13.98 -10.24
CA PRO A 615 -3.60 14.82 -10.19
C PRO A 615 -4.75 13.92 -9.71
N ALA A 616 -5.68 14.47 -8.92
CA ALA A 616 -6.79 13.79 -8.24
C ALA A 616 -7.66 12.87 -9.14
N HIS A 617 -7.38 12.78 -10.44
CA HIS A 617 -8.01 11.95 -11.45
C HIS A 617 -7.72 10.44 -11.34
N HIS A 618 -6.83 9.98 -10.45
CA HIS A 618 -6.45 8.56 -10.34
C HIS A 618 -6.85 7.85 -9.03
N ILE A 619 -7.32 8.57 -8.00
CA ILE A 619 -8.07 7.96 -6.90
C ILE A 619 -9.54 7.95 -7.31
N ARG A 620 -9.90 7.02 -8.19
CA ARG A 620 -11.29 6.83 -8.62
C ARG A 620 -12.01 6.02 -7.55
N ILE A 621 -12.58 6.72 -6.58
CA ILE A 621 -13.91 6.35 -6.07
C ILE A 621 -14.88 6.84 -7.16
N THR A 622 -15.72 5.93 -7.65
CA THR A 622 -16.29 5.95 -9.00
C THR A 622 -17.32 7.08 -9.26
N ARG A 623 -16.95 8.24 -9.86
CA ARG A 623 -17.86 8.99 -10.79
C ARG A 623 -17.28 10.19 -11.57
N VAL A 624 -16.43 10.00 -12.59
CA VAL A 624 -16.19 11.08 -13.60
C VAL A 624 -16.01 10.56 -15.03
N GLN A 625 -16.61 9.43 -15.42
CA GLN A 625 -16.40 8.90 -16.79
C GLN A 625 -17.62 8.97 -17.72
N THR A 626 -18.83 9.20 -17.21
CA THR A 626 -20.04 9.18 -18.05
C THR A 626 -20.41 10.53 -18.66
N THR A 627 -20.12 11.65 -18.00
CA THR A 627 -20.54 12.97 -18.50
C THR A 627 -19.50 13.64 -19.40
N MET A 628 -18.21 13.41 -19.16
CA MET A 628 -17.13 14.08 -19.91
C MET A 628 -16.93 13.49 -21.31
N HIS A 629 -17.03 12.17 -21.47
CA HIS A 629 -16.94 11.53 -22.79
C HIS A 629 -18.19 11.81 -23.67
N ALA A 630 -19.36 12.02 -23.08
CA ALA A 630 -20.57 12.44 -23.80
C ALA A 630 -20.51 13.90 -24.27
N LEU A 631 -19.90 14.79 -23.47
CA LEU A 631 -19.71 16.21 -23.81
C LEU A 631 -18.59 16.43 -24.85
N ILE A 632 -17.52 15.63 -24.80
CA ILE A 632 -16.43 15.66 -25.78
C ILE A 632 -16.90 15.11 -27.14
N ALA A 633 -17.74 14.07 -27.14
CA ALA A 633 -18.35 13.54 -28.37
C ALA A 633 -19.41 14.47 -29.00
N GLN A 634 -19.88 15.50 -28.28
CA GLN A 634 -20.89 16.44 -28.78
C GLN A 634 -20.34 17.78 -29.29
N ASN A 635 -19.17 18.25 -28.84
CA ASN A 635 -18.79 19.66 -29.02
C ASN A 635 -17.40 19.95 -29.63
N ASP A 636 -16.58 18.95 -29.96
CA ASP A 636 -15.31 19.05 -30.73
C ASP A 636 -14.27 20.15 -30.36
N SER A 637 -14.47 20.99 -29.34
CA SER A 637 -13.44 21.81 -28.70
C SER A 637 -13.90 22.40 -27.36
N LEU A 638 -12.97 22.57 -26.41
CA LEU A 638 -13.17 23.27 -25.13
C LEU A 638 -12.45 24.62 -25.18
N THR A 639 -13.22 25.73 -25.17
CA THR A 639 -12.69 27.06 -24.87
C THR A 639 -13.26 27.49 -23.51
N PHE A 640 -12.40 27.84 -22.55
CA PHE A 640 -12.83 28.34 -21.24
C PHE A 640 -12.56 29.84 -21.14
N THR A 641 -13.61 30.61 -20.85
CA THR A 641 -13.54 32.03 -20.49
C THR A 641 -13.51 32.16 -18.97
N PRO A 642 -12.64 33.01 -18.39
CA PRO A 642 -12.53 33.13 -16.94
C PRO A 642 -13.63 34.01 -16.32
N ARG A 643 -14.15 33.58 -15.17
CA ARG A 643 -14.72 34.45 -14.13
C ARG A 643 -14.27 33.95 -12.77
#